data_AF-A0A7V7VUN0-F1
#
_entry.id   AF-A0A7V7VUN0-F1
#
_cell.length_a   1.000
_cell.length_b   1.000
_cell.length_c   1.000
_cell.angle_alpha   90.00
_cell.angle_beta   90.00
_cell.angle_gamma   90.00
#
_symmetry.space_group_name_H-M   'P 1'
#
loop_
_entity.id
_entity.type
_entity.pdbx_description
1 polymer ?
#
loop_
_entity_poly.entity_id
_entity_poly.type
_entity_poly.pdbx_seq_one_letter_code
_entity_poly.pdbx_strand_id
1 'polypeptide(L)'
;MTDMRIHNKGRVNKAKSVRFSFNGKTYSGFEGDTLASAMLANGEHLAGRSFKYHRPRGILSAGSEEPNALMGVSRGPGRFEPNTRATVLELYDGLKAETQNHWPSLKHDVGAINDAFYMFFSAGFYYKTFMWPKSFWNKVYEPFIRGAAGLGKSPSEPDPDTYASRYAFCDVLVAGGGPAGLAAALEAAKSGAKVILVDEQAEFGGSLLSEPEPVINGRASWDWLNETIEALKANPNVTLLPRTTAIGYYHQNMVGLCERLTDHQAKPAANAPRERMWRVRAKQVVLAQGAIEKPLVFAGNDRPGVMLASSARTYLNRYGVKVGNQAVVVTSHDSAWLAAFDLAVAGVKVPAIIDVRSSVADSLVNRAKMLGIETLTGWTVTDTGGRHRVSSVRANPVSNGSVGAARTIACDVLLMSGGWNPSVHLFSHTKGSLVWDEARQIYLPGERTEESRCAGAGNGNFDLQAALREGAEAGAAAASDAGHKAKASEYAVAGDFVCDGVSCRELPTDRDPGKAKAFIDFQNDVTAKDIRLAVREGFHSIEHVKRYTTNGMATDQGKTSNINGLAVAADALKRPTPQVGLTTFRPPYTPTTFGAFCGYNRGKLFDVTRKTPIDSWAEQHGAAFEPVSLWRRAWYFPKAGEDMHQAVARECKATRQSLGMFDASTLGKIEVVGPDAAEFMNRMYTNPWTKLGVGRCRYGLLLGEDGFIRDDGVVGRLTQDRFHVTTTTGGAARVLNMMEDYLQTEWPELKVSLTSTTEQWAVVAINGPNARKLIEPMVEGLDISDEAFPHMSVAECKFLGVPARLFRMSFTGELGYEINVPARYGLSLWKALYEAGQQYDITPYGTETMHVLRAEKGYIIVGQDTDGTVTPDDASLGWAIGKQKPDFVGKRSLARPDMLKSDRKHLVGLLTNDPKLVLEEGAQIVADPKQALPMTMLGHVTSSYWSEALGRSIAMAVVSGGKDRMGETLYMPMPDGSVHEATVSGMVFYDPEGKKLNG
;
A
#
# COMPACT_ATOMS: atom_id res chain seq x y z
N MET A 1 -20.71 -15.83 36.77
CA MET A 1 -19.31 -15.94 36.29
C MET A 1 -18.82 -17.35 36.58
N THR A 2 -18.04 -17.94 35.69
CA THR A 2 -17.52 -19.30 35.89
C THR A 2 -16.45 -19.33 36.97
N ASP A 3 -16.08 -20.52 37.45
CA ASP A 3 -14.95 -20.75 38.37
C ASP A 3 -13.58 -20.35 37.78
N MET A 4 -13.50 -19.95 36.50
CA MET A 4 -12.22 -19.58 35.87
C MET A 4 -11.71 -18.18 36.26
N ARG A 5 -12.57 -17.28 36.74
CA ARG A 5 -12.18 -15.90 37.15
C ARG A 5 -11.89 -15.83 38.65
N ILE A 6 -10.77 -15.22 39.03
CA ILE A 6 -10.38 -15.02 40.43
C ILE A 6 -10.84 -13.63 40.91
N HIS A 7 -11.70 -13.60 41.93
CA HIS A 7 -12.41 -12.39 42.39
C HIS A 7 -11.49 -11.21 42.72
N ASN A 8 -10.29 -11.44 43.27
CA ASN A 8 -9.37 -10.39 43.74
C ASN A 8 -8.07 -10.27 42.92
N LYS A 9 -8.03 -10.80 41.68
CA LYS A 9 -6.85 -10.75 40.81
C LYS A 9 -7.16 -10.07 39.46
N GLY A 10 -6.12 -9.58 38.76
CA GLY A 10 -6.24 -8.93 37.45
C GLY A 10 -6.39 -7.40 37.48
N ARG A 11 -5.98 -6.77 36.37
CA ARG A 11 -5.99 -5.33 36.05
C ARG A 11 -7.18 -4.93 35.17
N VAL A 12 -8.30 -5.64 35.26
CA VAL A 12 -9.54 -5.33 34.53
C VAL A 12 -10.49 -4.50 35.39
N ASN A 13 -11.33 -3.69 34.76
CA ASN A 13 -12.33 -2.88 35.46
C ASN A 13 -13.55 -3.73 35.84
N LYS A 14 -13.51 -4.32 37.04
CA LYS A 14 -14.57 -5.19 37.57
C LYS A 14 -15.90 -4.46 37.82
N ALA A 15 -15.88 -3.14 37.93
CA ALA A 15 -17.09 -2.33 38.09
C ALA A 15 -17.88 -2.20 36.77
N LYS A 16 -17.23 -2.44 35.62
CA LYS A 16 -17.84 -2.27 34.29
C LYS A 16 -17.87 -3.59 33.53
N SER A 17 -19.01 -4.29 33.64
CA SER A 17 -19.25 -5.50 32.87
C SER A 17 -19.50 -5.17 31.39
N VAL A 18 -19.03 -6.06 30.51
CA VAL A 18 -19.14 -5.95 29.06
C VAL A 18 -19.80 -7.22 28.51
N ARG A 19 -20.80 -7.09 27.64
CA ARG A 19 -21.42 -8.24 26.97
C ARG A 19 -20.87 -8.40 25.57
N PHE A 20 -20.61 -9.63 25.16
CA PHE A 20 -20.16 -9.95 23.81
C PHE A 20 -20.79 -11.24 23.32
N SER A 21 -20.79 -11.47 22.01
CA SER A 21 -21.25 -12.71 21.40
C SER A 21 -20.10 -13.42 20.71
N PHE A 22 -19.96 -14.71 20.97
CA PHE A 22 -18.99 -15.60 20.35
C PHE A 22 -19.72 -16.82 19.78
N ASN A 23 -19.60 -17.04 18.47
CA ASN A 23 -20.32 -18.12 17.76
C ASN A 23 -21.84 -18.10 18.02
N GLY A 24 -22.44 -16.90 18.03
CA GLY A 24 -23.87 -16.71 18.25
C GLY A 24 -24.34 -16.83 19.70
N LYS A 25 -23.48 -17.20 20.65
CA LYS A 25 -23.81 -17.26 22.08
C LYS A 25 -23.27 -16.03 22.82
N THR A 26 -24.09 -15.48 23.71
CA THR A 26 -23.73 -14.31 24.53
C THR A 26 -22.96 -14.72 25.79
N TYR A 27 -21.93 -13.96 26.10
CA TYR A 27 -21.06 -14.09 27.26
C TYR A 27 -20.86 -12.73 27.94
N SER A 28 -20.29 -12.75 29.15
CA SER A 28 -19.92 -11.55 29.92
C SER A 28 -18.43 -11.53 30.21
N GLY A 29 -17.83 -10.34 30.09
CA GLY A 29 -16.49 -10.02 30.55
C GLY A 29 -16.45 -8.67 31.28
N PHE A 30 -15.28 -8.07 31.34
CA PHE A 30 -15.04 -6.75 31.94
C PHE A 30 -14.31 -5.84 30.96
N GLU A 31 -14.47 -4.53 31.14
CA GLU A 31 -13.61 -3.57 30.43
C GLU A 31 -12.14 -3.82 30.80
N GLY A 32 -11.27 -3.84 29.78
CA GLY A 32 -9.87 -4.24 29.89
C GLY A 32 -9.61 -5.71 29.55
N ASP A 33 -10.64 -6.56 29.46
CA ASP A 33 -10.46 -7.90 28.87
C ASP A 33 -10.13 -7.79 27.36
N THR A 34 -9.35 -8.74 26.87
CA THR A 34 -9.33 -9.12 25.46
C THR A 34 -10.35 -10.23 25.20
N LEU A 35 -10.75 -10.45 23.94
CA LEU A 35 -11.64 -11.56 23.60
C LEU A 35 -11.11 -12.91 24.11
N ALA A 36 -9.80 -13.17 23.98
CA ALA A 36 -9.18 -14.40 24.48
C ALA A 36 -9.30 -14.55 26.01
N SER A 37 -8.99 -13.48 26.77
CA SER A 37 -9.12 -13.51 28.23
C SER A 37 -10.57 -13.73 28.68
N ALA A 38 -11.53 -13.11 27.99
CA ALA A 38 -12.95 -13.27 28.27
C ALA A 38 -13.47 -14.66 27.89
N MET A 39 -12.99 -15.26 26.79
CA MET A 39 -13.28 -16.65 26.42
C MET A 39 -12.83 -17.62 27.51
N LEU A 40 -11.57 -17.51 27.95
CA LEU A 40 -11.02 -18.35 29.03
C LEU A 40 -11.76 -18.15 30.36
N ALA A 41 -12.13 -16.91 30.70
CA ALA A 41 -12.93 -16.59 31.87
C ALA A 41 -14.35 -17.20 31.83
N ASN A 42 -14.82 -17.61 30.66
CA ASN A 42 -16.09 -18.28 30.45
C ASN A 42 -15.92 -19.79 30.16
N GLY A 43 -14.72 -20.34 30.29
CA GLY A 43 -14.42 -21.76 30.10
C GLY A 43 -14.36 -22.20 28.62
N GLU A 44 -14.26 -21.25 27.68
CA GLU A 44 -14.13 -21.53 26.25
C GLU A 44 -12.64 -21.61 25.87
N HIS A 45 -12.15 -22.83 25.63
CA HIS A 45 -10.74 -23.11 25.28
C HIS A 45 -10.54 -23.48 23.80
N LEU A 46 -11.60 -23.86 23.11
CA LEU A 46 -11.57 -24.22 21.70
C LEU A 46 -11.77 -22.94 20.88
N ALA A 47 -10.76 -22.56 20.11
CA ALA A 47 -10.71 -21.25 19.43
C ALA A 47 -10.66 -21.35 17.91
N GLY A 48 -10.31 -22.52 17.35
CA GLY A 48 -10.22 -22.67 15.90
C GLY A 48 -9.98 -24.11 15.43
N ARG A 49 -9.85 -24.24 14.12
CA ARG A 49 -9.45 -25.47 13.43
C ARG A 49 -8.20 -25.17 12.61
N SER A 50 -7.26 -26.10 12.63
CA SER A 50 -6.01 -25.95 11.89
C SER A 50 -6.26 -25.95 10.38
N PHE A 51 -5.44 -25.20 9.63
CA PHE A 51 -5.67 -24.92 8.21
C PHE A 51 -5.80 -26.16 7.33
N LYS A 52 -4.94 -27.16 7.53
CA LYS A 52 -4.79 -28.31 6.63
C LYS A 52 -5.45 -29.57 7.19
N TYR A 53 -5.19 -29.85 8.47
CA TYR A 53 -5.65 -31.08 9.12
C TYR A 53 -7.00 -30.92 9.83
N HIS A 54 -7.54 -29.70 9.94
CA HIS A 54 -8.76 -29.42 10.72
C HIS A 54 -8.69 -29.92 12.17
N ARG A 55 -7.49 -29.91 12.74
CA ARG A 55 -7.27 -30.30 14.13
C ARG A 55 -7.85 -29.24 15.06
N PRO A 56 -8.50 -29.62 16.18
CA PRO A 56 -8.95 -28.66 17.19
C PRO A 56 -7.78 -27.83 17.70
N ARG A 57 -7.90 -26.49 17.69
CA ARG A 57 -6.89 -25.58 18.24
C ARG A 57 -7.47 -24.70 19.34
N GLY A 58 -6.64 -24.41 20.34
CA GLY A 58 -6.94 -23.46 21.41
C GLY A 58 -6.00 -22.26 21.35
N ILE A 59 -6.25 -21.31 22.27
CA ILE A 59 -5.39 -20.15 22.48
C ILE A 59 -3.99 -20.62 22.89
N LEU A 60 -2.96 -20.17 22.16
CA LEU A 60 -1.57 -20.53 22.40
C LEU A 60 -0.85 -19.47 23.24
N SER A 61 -1.13 -18.20 22.96
CA SER A 61 -0.38 -17.06 23.48
C SER A 61 -1.27 -15.97 24.09
N ALA A 62 -0.72 -14.78 24.37
CA ALA A 62 -1.44 -13.64 24.95
C ALA A 62 -1.17 -12.29 24.23
N GLY A 63 -0.43 -12.28 23.13
CA GLY A 63 -0.08 -11.08 22.35
C GLY A 63 -0.29 -11.23 20.85
N SER A 64 0.45 -10.44 20.06
CA SER A 64 0.37 -10.39 18.60
C SER A 64 0.99 -11.61 17.91
N GLU A 65 1.68 -12.47 18.66
CA GLU A 65 2.26 -13.74 18.25
C GLU A 65 1.27 -14.92 18.19
N GLU A 66 0.00 -14.73 18.57
CA GLU A 66 -1.03 -15.78 18.56
C GLU A 66 -1.26 -16.32 17.13
N PRO A 67 -1.12 -17.65 16.91
CA PRO A 67 -1.31 -18.28 15.60
C PRO A 67 -2.66 -18.99 15.41
N ASN A 68 -3.38 -19.35 16.49
CA ASN A 68 -4.56 -20.22 16.44
C ASN A 68 -5.88 -19.46 16.56
N ALA A 69 -6.01 -18.57 17.56
CA ALA A 69 -7.28 -17.94 17.95
C ALA A 69 -7.64 -16.75 17.04
N LEU A 70 -7.91 -17.04 15.76
CA LEU A 70 -8.21 -16.08 14.69
C LEU A 70 -9.72 -16.00 14.43
N MET A 71 -10.30 -14.83 14.59
CA MET A 71 -11.73 -14.58 14.59
C MET A 71 -12.18 -13.72 13.41
N GLY A 72 -13.40 -13.95 12.95
CA GLY A 72 -14.16 -12.97 12.18
C GLY A 72 -14.86 -12.01 13.14
N VAL A 73 -14.69 -10.70 12.95
CA VAL A 73 -15.23 -9.67 13.85
C VAL A 73 -16.19 -8.77 13.07
N SER A 74 -17.43 -8.67 13.54
CA SER A 74 -18.44 -7.78 12.96
C SER A 74 -18.66 -6.55 13.84
N ARG A 75 -18.53 -5.37 13.24
CA ARG A 75 -18.88 -4.06 13.84
C ARG A 75 -20.18 -3.48 13.25
N GLY A 76 -20.90 -4.24 12.42
CA GLY A 76 -22.12 -3.83 11.73
C GLY A 76 -22.09 -4.08 10.22
N PRO A 77 -23.11 -3.61 9.48
CA PRO A 77 -23.16 -3.71 8.01
C PRO A 77 -21.91 -3.10 7.36
N GLY A 78 -21.36 -3.77 6.34
CA GLY A 78 -20.11 -3.39 5.67
C GLY A 78 -18.82 -3.50 6.51
N ARG A 79 -18.91 -3.81 7.81
CA ARG A 79 -17.77 -3.79 8.75
C ARG A 79 -17.48 -5.18 9.30
N PHE A 80 -16.94 -6.05 8.45
CA PHE A 80 -16.45 -7.38 8.84
C PHE A 80 -14.94 -7.48 8.64
N GLU A 81 -14.22 -7.87 9.69
CA GLU A 81 -12.77 -8.10 9.64
C GLU A 81 -12.46 -9.58 9.89
N PRO A 82 -11.88 -10.29 8.91
CA PRO A 82 -11.42 -11.66 9.11
C PRO A 82 -10.05 -11.72 9.78
N ASN A 83 -9.78 -12.85 10.44
CA ASN A 83 -8.46 -13.19 11.00
C ASN A 83 -7.94 -12.24 12.09
N THR A 84 -8.83 -11.53 12.79
CA THR A 84 -8.46 -10.73 13.96
C THR A 84 -8.07 -11.68 15.11
N ARG A 85 -6.92 -11.45 15.75
CA ARG A 85 -6.48 -12.27 16.88
C ARG A 85 -7.30 -11.95 18.12
N ALA A 86 -7.87 -12.98 18.74
CA ALA A 86 -8.62 -12.83 19.99
C ALA A 86 -7.76 -12.25 21.13
N THR A 87 -6.44 -12.44 21.10
CA THR A 87 -5.48 -11.98 22.11
C THR A 87 -5.23 -10.48 22.10
N VAL A 88 -5.46 -9.79 20.98
CA VAL A 88 -5.22 -8.33 20.85
C VAL A 88 -6.50 -7.54 20.57
N LEU A 89 -7.64 -8.23 20.50
CA LEU A 89 -8.96 -7.65 20.33
C LEU A 89 -9.53 -7.28 21.70
N GLU A 90 -9.54 -5.99 22.01
CA GLU A 90 -10.15 -5.46 23.23
C GLU A 90 -11.66 -5.69 23.23
N LEU A 91 -12.19 -6.08 24.39
CA LEU A 91 -13.61 -6.31 24.57
C LEU A 91 -14.35 -4.98 24.70
N TYR A 92 -15.44 -4.82 23.94
CA TYR A 92 -16.39 -3.71 24.08
C TYR A 92 -17.83 -4.24 24.07
N ASP A 93 -18.77 -3.46 24.61
CA ASP A 93 -20.16 -3.93 24.74
C ASP A 93 -20.81 -4.10 23.36
N GLY A 94 -21.35 -5.30 23.13
CA GLY A 94 -21.94 -5.68 21.86
C GLY A 94 -20.97 -6.26 20.84
N LEU A 95 -19.69 -6.50 21.19
CA LEU A 95 -18.73 -7.16 20.30
C LEU A 95 -19.28 -8.49 19.78
N LYS A 96 -19.16 -8.73 18.47
CA LYS A 96 -19.57 -9.97 17.80
C LYS A 96 -18.38 -10.61 17.12
N ALA A 97 -18.01 -11.80 17.57
CA ALA A 97 -16.93 -12.60 17.02
C ALA A 97 -17.40 -14.00 16.63
N GLU A 98 -16.81 -14.55 15.58
CA GLU A 98 -17.07 -15.92 15.13
C GLU A 98 -15.76 -16.64 14.78
N THR A 99 -15.74 -17.94 15.02
CA THR A 99 -14.64 -18.80 14.56
C THR A 99 -14.75 -19.05 13.07
N GLN A 100 -13.60 -19.34 12.47
CA GLN A 100 -13.46 -19.47 11.03
C GLN A 100 -12.94 -20.87 10.67
N ASN A 101 -12.98 -21.22 9.38
CA ASN A 101 -12.44 -22.48 8.84
C ASN A 101 -13.00 -23.79 9.45
N HIS A 102 -14.33 -23.92 9.60
CA HIS A 102 -14.97 -25.16 10.07
C HIS A 102 -16.39 -25.36 9.50
N TRP A 103 -16.89 -26.59 9.46
CA TRP A 103 -18.30 -26.87 9.12
C TRP A 103 -18.85 -28.19 9.72
N PRO A 104 -20.09 -28.23 10.25
CA PRO A 104 -21.02 -27.12 10.45
C PRO A 104 -20.70 -26.26 11.69
N SER A 105 -19.91 -26.77 12.64
CA SER A 105 -19.57 -26.05 13.87
C SER A 105 -18.15 -26.34 14.33
N LEU A 106 -17.60 -25.50 15.19
CA LEU A 106 -16.25 -25.68 15.72
C LEU A 106 -16.06 -27.01 16.45
N LYS A 107 -17.08 -27.53 17.14
CA LYS A 107 -17.02 -28.83 17.87
C LYS A 107 -17.27 -30.03 16.95
N HIS A 108 -18.16 -29.88 15.98
CA HIS A 108 -18.51 -30.91 14.99
C HIS A 108 -18.04 -30.43 13.61
N ASP A 109 -16.77 -30.68 13.30
CA ASP A 109 -16.16 -30.31 12.03
C ASP A 109 -15.96 -31.54 11.15
N VAL A 110 -16.63 -31.58 10.00
CA VAL A 110 -16.52 -32.69 9.03
C VAL A 110 -15.11 -32.73 8.42
N GLY A 111 -14.46 -31.58 8.27
CA GLY A 111 -13.08 -31.49 7.77
C GLY A 111 -12.06 -32.25 8.63
N ALA A 112 -12.40 -32.55 9.89
CA ALA A 112 -11.53 -33.30 10.81
C ALA A 112 -11.18 -34.71 10.31
N ILE A 113 -11.87 -35.24 9.28
CA ILE A 113 -11.49 -36.48 8.61
C ILE A 113 -10.10 -36.39 7.97
N ASN A 114 -9.66 -35.19 7.57
CA ASN A 114 -8.33 -34.95 6.98
C ASN A 114 -7.20 -35.38 7.93
N ASP A 115 -7.39 -35.29 9.24
CA ASP A 115 -6.40 -35.70 10.26
C ASP A 115 -6.09 -37.20 10.20
N ALA A 116 -7.06 -38.03 9.79
CA ALA A 116 -6.90 -39.48 9.60
C ALA A 116 -6.14 -39.81 8.30
N PHE A 117 -6.28 -38.97 7.28
CA PHE A 117 -5.60 -39.09 5.98
C PHE A 117 -4.29 -38.29 5.91
N TYR A 118 -3.71 -37.91 7.06
CA TYR A 118 -2.55 -37.00 7.14
C TYR A 118 -1.35 -37.40 6.26
N MET A 119 -1.17 -38.70 5.97
CA MET A 119 -0.07 -39.21 5.14
C MET A 119 -0.14 -38.73 3.68
N PHE A 120 -1.34 -38.43 3.17
CA PHE A 120 -1.53 -37.88 1.82
C PHE A 120 -1.28 -36.37 1.73
N PHE A 121 -1.21 -35.72 2.89
CA PHE A 121 -1.02 -34.29 3.02
C PHE A 121 0.38 -34.01 3.59
N SER A 122 1.44 -34.47 2.93
CA SER A 122 2.82 -34.13 3.29
C SER A 122 3.19 -32.70 2.85
N ALA A 123 4.34 -32.17 3.27
CA ALA A 123 4.85 -30.91 2.72
C ALA A 123 4.95 -30.96 1.19
N GLY A 124 4.52 -29.87 0.52
CA GLY A 124 4.52 -29.77 -0.94
C GLY A 124 3.54 -30.70 -1.68
N PHE A 125 2.59 -31.36 -1.00
CA PHE A 125 1.65 -32.29 -1.64
C PHE A 125 0.88 -31.64 -2.81
N TYR A 126 0.53 -30.37 -2.71
CA TYR A 126 -0.15 -29.62 -3.77
C TYR A 126 0.67 -29.54 -5.06
N TYR A 127 2.00 -29.38 -4.96
CA TYR A 127 2.89 -29.42 -6.12
C TYR A 127 2.97 -30.80 -6.77
N LYS A 128 2.82 -31.86 -5.96
CA LYS A 128 2.93 -33.26 -6.42
C LYS A 128 1.62 -33.79 -7.00
N THR A 129 0.48 -33.36 -6.49
CA THR A 129 -0.84 -33.94 -6.79
C THR A 129 -1.68 -33.08 -7.74
N PHE A 130 -1.61 -31.75 -7.66
CA PHE A 130 -2.56 -30.87 -8.37
C PHE A 130 -1.97 -30.10 -9.56
N MET A 131 -0.69 -30.28 -9.89
CA MET A 131 -0.08 -29.63 -11.05
C MET A 131 -0.32 -30.36 -12.38
N TRP A 132 -0.86 -31.57 -12.34
CA TRP A 132 -1.08 -32.39 -13.53
C TRP A 132 -2.46 -33.07 -13.52
N PRO A 133 -3.17 -33.11 -14.67
CA PRO A 133 -2.88 -32.40 -15.92
C PRO A 133 -3.16 -30.89 -15.82
N LYS A 134 -2.40 -30.06 -16.54
CA LYS A 134 -2.51 -28.58 -16.52
C LYS A 134 -3.93 -28.09 -16.81
N SER A 135 -4.68 -28.79 -17.66
CA SER A 135 -6.07 -28.47 -18.02
C SER A 135 -7.06 -28.58 -16.85
N PHE A 136 -6.72 -29.36 -15.81
CA PHE A 136 -7.55 -29.53 -14.62
C PHE A 136 -7.32 -28.45 -13.57
N TRP A 137 -6.18 -27.76 -13.59
CA TRP A 137 -5.86 -26.72 -12.62
C TRP A 137 -6.96 -25.65 -12.57
N ASN A 138 -7.22 -24.96 -13.68
CA ASN A 138 -8.20 -23.86 -13.71
C ASN A 138 -9.67 -24.31 -13.53
N LYS A 139 -9.99 -25.57 -13.90
CA LYS A 139 -11.39 -26.04 -13.99
C LYS A 139 -11.85 -26.89 -12.80
N VAL A 140 -10.93 -27.58 -12.12
CA VAL A 140 -11.26 -28.57 -11.09
C VAL A 140 -10.50 -28.28 -9.80
N TYR A 141 -9.17 -28.21 -9.86
CA TYR A 141 -8.35 -28.09 -8.65
C TYR A 141 -8.40 -26.70 -8.05
N GLU A 142 -8.21 -25.64 -8.83
CA GLU A 142 -8.19 -24.26 -8.35
C GLU A 142 -9.53 -23.84 -7.71
N PRO A 143 -10.71 -24.07 -8.32
CA PRO A 143 -11.98 -23.69 -7.69
C PRO A 143 -12.23 -24.42 -6.37
N PHE A 144 -11.96 -25.73 -6.32
CA PHE A 144 -12.12 -26.53 -5.11
C PHE A 144 -11.13 -26.12 -4.02
N ILE A 145 -9.84 -25.96 -4.37
CA ILE A 145 -8.79 -25.53 -3.46
C ILE A 145 -9.09 -24.12 -2.95
N ARG A 146 -9.46 -23.15 -3.79
CA ARG A 146 -9.82 -21.79 -3.31
C ARG A 146 -11.05 -21.78 -2.41
N GLY A 147 -12.01 -22.68 -2.64
CA GLY A 147 -13.19 -22.83 -1.78
C GLY A 147 -12.89 -23.49 -0.43
N ALA A 148 -11.89 -24.38 -0.38
CA ALA A 148 -11.47 -25.11 0.82
C ALA A 148 -10.25 -24.50 1.53
N ALA A 149 -9.49 -23.64 0.86
CA ALA A 149 -8.25 -23.04 1.34
C ALA A 149 -8.48 -21.57 1.71
N GLY A 150 -8.46 -21.30 3.00
CA GLY A 150 -8.56 -19.96 3.56
C GLY A 150 -8.98 -20.06 5.02
N LEU A 151 -8.54 -19.11 5.85
CA LEU A 151 -9.02 -19.03 7.22
C LEU A 151 -10.30 -18.20 7.28
N GLY A 152 -10.18 -16.89 7.13
CA GLY A 152 -11.29 -15.95 7.13
C GLY A 152 -11.80 -15.52 5.77
N LYS A 153 -13.04 -15.02 5.74
CA LYS A 153 -13.72 -14.52 4.53
C LYS A 153 -13.65 -12.99 4.46
N SER A 154 -13.23 -12.44 3.33
CA SER A 154 -13.26 -10.99 3.12
C SER A 154 -14.70 -10.48 2.99
N PRO A 155 -15.02 -9.26 3.47
CA PRO A 155 -16.28 -8.60 3.12
C PRO A 155 -16.38 -8.36 1.61
N SER A 156 -17.61 -8.40 1.08
CA SER A 156 -17.95 -8.06 -0.31
C SER A 156 -18.44 -6.63 -0.48
N GLU A 157 -18.87 -5.99 0.61
CA GLU A 157 -19.34 -4.61 0.64
C GLU A 157 -18.17 -3.63 0.76
N PRO A 158 -18.28 -2.40 0.20
CA PRO A 158 -17.30 -1.35 0.42
C PRO A 158 -17.14 -1.00 1.89
N ASP A 159 -15.90 -0.79 2.34
CA ASP A 159 -15.61 -0.39 3.71
C ASP A 159 -16.17 1.02 4.02
N PRO A 160 -17.14 1.13 4.95
CA PRO A 160 -17.74 2.41 5.32
C PRO A 160 -16.89 3.24 6.29
N ASP A 161 -15.80 2.69 6.84
CA ASP A 161 -14.97 3.40 7.81
C ASP A 161 -14.10 4.46 7.15
N THR A 162 -13.76 5.50 7.91
CA THR A 162 -12.79 6.54 7.49
C THR A 162 -11.43 6.30 8.14
N TYR A 163 -10.38 6.79 7.49
CA TYR A 163 -9.00 6.56 7.93
C TYR A 163 -8.23 7.88 7.92
N ALA A 164 -7.40 8.07 8.94
CA ALA A 164 -6.59 9.28 9.08
C ALA A 164 -5.13 9.02 8.72
N SER A 165 -4.42 10.08 8.35
CA SER A 165 -2.96 10.04 8.22
C SER A 165 -2.33 11.25 8.90
N ARG A 166 -1.14 11.08 9.49
CA ARG A 166 -0.35 12.16 10.07
C ARG A 166 1.14 12.00 9.80
N TYR A 167 1.81 13.13 9.62
CA TYR A 167 3.26 13.24 9.61
C TYR A 167 3.72 13.84 10.93
N ALA A 168 4.79 13.32 11.51
CA ALA A 168 5.34 13.84 12.75
C ALA A 168 6.88 13.79 12.75
N PHE A 169 7.47 14.64 13.59
CA PHE A 169 8.90 14.69 13.85
C PHE A 169 9.12 14.66 15.36
N CYS A 170 10.16 13.95 15.80
CA CYS A 170 10.59 13.88 17.18
C CYS A 170 12.12 13.76 17.28
N ASP A 171 12.66 14.10 18.44
CA ASP A 171 14.07 13.87 18.74
C ASP A 171 14.31 12.38 19.00
N VAL A 172 13.48 11.77 19.86
CA VAL A 172 13.59 10.35 20.22
C VAL A 172 12.24 9.65 20.00
N LEU A 173 12.22 8.63 19.14
CA LEU A 173 11.10 7.70 19.05
C LEU A 173 11.44 6.43 19.84
N VAL A 174 10.58 6.03 20.76
CA VAL A 174 10.70 4.78 21.52
C VAL A 174 9.62 3.82 21.05
N ALA A 175 10.02 2.65 20.52
CA ALA A 175 9.12 1.59 20.05
C ALA A 175 9.09 0.43 21.05
N GLY A 176 7.97 0.28 21.73
CA GLY A 176 7.75 -0.66 22.83
C GLY A 176 7.70 0.06 24.17
N GLY A 177 6.60 -0.09 24.90
CA GLY A 177 6.31 0.53 26.19
C GLY A 177 6.42 -0.42 27.37
N GLY A 178 7.30 -1.42 27.27
CA GLY A 178 7.73 -2.25 28.41
C GLY A 178 8.68 -1.50 29.34
N PRO A 179 9.26 -2.18 30.37
CA PRO A 179 10.15 -1.55 31.34
C PRO A 179 11.32 -0.79 30.69
N ALA A 180 12.01 -1.40 29.73
CA ALA A 180 13.11 -0.75 29.00
C ALA A 180 12.66 0.50 28.23
N GLY A 181 11.51 0.42 27.55
CA GLY A 181 10.97 1.54 26.77
C GLY A 181 10.47 2.69 27.64
N LEU A 182 9.84 2.38 28.78
CA LEU A 182 9.41 3.38 29.75
C LEU A 182 10.61 4.10 30.37
N ALA A 183 11.66 3.36 30.75
CA ALA A 183 12.90 3.95 31.23
C ALA A 183 13.55 4.84 30.14
N ALA A 184 13.63 4.35 28.90
CA ALA A 184 14.18 5.13 27.78
C ALA A 184 13.40 6.42 27.52
N ALA A 185 12.07 6.34 27.45
CA ALA A 185 11.22 7.50 27.24
C ALA A 185 11.34 8.50 28.40
N LEU A 186 11.41 8.03 29.64
CA LEU A 186 11.55 8.88 30.82
C LEU A 186 12.89 9.63 30.83
N GLU A 187 14.00 8.94 30.60
CA GLU A 187 15.32 9.58 30.59
C GLU A 187 15.47 10.55 29.41
N ALA A 188 14.94 10.21 28.23
CA ALA A 188 14.91 11.14 27.10
C ALA A 188 14.04 12.37 27.41
N ALA A 189 12.85 12.18 27.99
CA ALA A 189 11.92 13.27 28.32
C ALA A 189 12.47 14.22 29.38
N LYS A 190 13.19 13.71 30.39
CA LYS A 190 13.87 14.53 31.42
C LYS A 190 14.86 15.55 30.84
N SER A 191 15.45 15.25 29.68
CA SER A 191 16.39 16.15 29.01
C SER A 191 15.74 17.33 28.28
N GLY A 192 14.41 17.30 28.10
CA GLY A 192 13.67 18.26 27.27
C GLY A 192 13.50 17.84 25.81
N ALA A 193 14.00 16.66 25.42
CA ALA A 193 13.81 16.10 24.09
C ALA A 193 12.32 15.90 23.76
N LYS A 194 11.96 16.10 22.48
CA LYS A 194 10.64 15.73 21.98
C LYS A 194 10.57 14.21 21.79
N VAL A 195 9.79 13.54 22.63
CA VAL A 195 9.71 12.07 22.66
C VAL A 195 8.36 11.61 22.13
N ILE A 196 8.37 10.58 21.29
CA ILE A 196 7.16 9.80 20.98
C ILE A 196 7.39 8.39 21.52
N LEU A 197 6.51 7.91 22.40
CA LEU A 197 6.51 6.53 22.89
C LEU A 197 5.30 5.80 22.32
N VAL A 198 5.55 4.67 21.66
CA VAL A 198 4.51 3.86 21.02
C VAL A 198 4.51 2.44 21.57
N ASP A 199 3.32 1.88 21.74
CA ASP A 199 3.15 0.48 22.13
C ASP A 199 1.89 -0.10 21.49
N GLU A 200 1.96 -1.36 21.02
CA GLU A 200 0.84 -1.99 20.34
C GLU A 200 -0.33 -2.33 21.28
N GLN A 201 -0.09 -2.42 22.59
CA GLN A 201 -1.06 -2.82 23.60
C GLN A 201 -1.98 -1.67 24.04
N ALA A 202 -3.07 -2.03 24.71
CA ALA A 202 -4.08 -1.10 25.22
C ALA A 202 -3.57 -0.13 26.30
N GLU A 203 -2.56 -0.54 27.07
CA GLU A 203 -1.90 0.21 28.14
C GLU A 203 -0.38 -0.05 28.05
N PHE A 204 0.42 0.92 28.49
CA PHE A 204 1.87 0.75 28.60
C PHE A 204 2.22 -0.12 29.82
N GLY A 205 3.36 -0.80 29.77
CA GLY A 205 3.91 -1.61 30.86
C GLY A 205 4.58 -2.89 30.37
N GLY A 206 4.24 -3.39 29.18
CA GLY A 206 4.81 -4.61 28.62
C GLY A 206 4.70 -5.79 29.60
N SER A 207 5.84 -6.44 29.91
CA SER A 207 5.87 -7.57 30.86
C SER A 207 5.45 -7.22 32.28
N LEU A 208 5.65 -5.96 32.74
CA LEU A 208 5.26 -5.53 34.08
C LEU A 208 3.76 -5.67 34.35
N LEU A 209 2.93 -5.66 33.30
CA LEU A 209 1.49 -5.89 33.42
C LEU A 209 1.15 -7.30 33.90
N SER A 210 2.06 -8.25 33.69
CA SER A 210 1.95 -9.66 34.04
C SER A 210 2.87 -10.07 35.21
N GLU A 211 3.72 -9.17 35.69
CA GLU A 211 4.76 -9.43 36.69
C GLU A 211 4.64 -8.44 37.87
N PRO A 212 3.67 -8.66 38.79
CA PRO A 212 3.41 -7.72 39.88
C PRO A 212 4.40 -7.81 41.05
N GLU A 213 5.21 -8.89 41.12
CA GLU A 213 6.04 -9.20 42.30
C GLU A 213 7.27 -8.30 42.49
N PRO A 214 8.03 -7.93 41.44
CA PRO A 214 9.23 -7.12 41.62
C PRO A 214 8.94 -5.73 42.22
N VAL A 215 9.91 -5.19 42.95
CA VAL A 215 9.87 -3.85 43.54
C VAL A 215 10.94 -3.00 42.87
N ILE A 216 10.53 -1.92 42.19
CA ILE A 216 11.42 -1.03 41.42
C ILE A 216 11.57 0.28 42.21
N ASN A 217 12.80 0.66 42.55
CA ASN A 217 13.12 1.85 43.34
C ASN A 217 12.30 1.96 44.66
N GLY A 218 12.07 0.82 45.31
CA GLY A 218 11.28 0.75 46.56
C GLY A 218 9.76 0.88 46.38
N ARG A 219 9.26 0.84 45.14
CA ARG A 219 7.82 0.85 44.80
C ARG A 219 7.41 -0.50 44.21
N ALA A 220 6.19 -0.97 44.49
CA ALA A 220 5.66 -2.14 43.81
C ALA A 220 5.60 -1.87 42.29
N SER A 221 5.81 -2.90 41.46
CA SER A 221 5.95 -2.75 40.00
C SER A 221 4.82 -1.96 39.35
N TRP A 222 3.57 -2.18 39.79
CA TRP A 222 2.41 -1.46 39.24
C TRP A 222 2.30 -0.01 39.74
N ASP A 223 2.78 0.29 40.94
CA ASP A 223 2.85 1.66 41.44
C ASP A 223 3.91 2.45 40.68
N TRP A 224 5.11 1.88 40.50
CA TRP A 224 6.17 2.48 39.68
C TRP A 224 5.72 2.72 38.24
N LEU A 225 5.00 1.75 37.64
CA LEU A 225 4.45 1.87 36.29
C LEU A 225 3.48 3.05 36.19
N ASN A 226 2.53 3.15 37.13
CA ASN A 226 1.56 4.25 37.15
C ASN A 226 2.26 5.61 37.34
N GLU A 227 3.18 5.72 38.31
CA GLU A 227 3.97 6.94 38.55
C GLU A 227 4.76 7.36 37.30
N THR A 228 5.39 6.41 36.60
CA THR A 228 6.17 6.67 35.39
C THR A 228 5.28 7.14 34.23
N ILE A 229 4.14 6.51 34.01
CA ILE A 229 3.18 6.91 32.98
C ILE A 229 2.64 8.32 33.27
N GLU A 230 2.29 8.64 34.52
CA GLU A 230 1.82 9.97 34.90
C GLU A 230 2.91 11.03 34.72
N ALA A 231 4.17 10.73 35.04
CA ALA A 231 5.30 11.63 34.79
C ALA A 231 5.49 11.90 33.29
N LEU A 232 5.34 10.88 32.43
CA LEU A 232 5.42 11.03 30.98
C LEU A 232 4.23 11.84 30.42
N LYS A 233 3.00 11.57 30.89
CA LYS A 233 1.79 12.32 30.50
C LYS A 233 1.88 13.80 30.88
N ALA A 234 2.44 14.11 32.04
CA ALA A 234 2.59 15.47 32.52
C ALA A 234 3.64 16.28 31.73
N ASN A 235 4.51 15.61 30.96
CA ASN A 235 5.55 16.27 30.19
C ASN A 235 5.03 16.71 28.80
N PRO A 236 5.01 18.02 28.47
CA PRO A 236 4.47 18.53 27.22
C PRO A 236 5.27 18.13 25.97
N ASN A 237 6.52 17.67 26.15
CA ASN A 237 7.37 17.21 25.05
C ASN A 237 7.16 15.72 24.72
N VAL A 238 6.31 15.02 25.46
CA VAL A 238 6.06 13.59 25.27
C VAL A 238 4.71 13.38 24.59
N THR A 239 4.70 12.57 23.53
CA THR A 239 3.48 12.01 22.95
C THR A 239 3.40 10.52 23.26
N LEU A 240 2.37 10.12 23.99
CA LEU A 240 2.09 8.72 24.30
C LEU A 240 1.05 8.16 23.34
N LEU A 241 1.41 7.12 22.60
CA LEU A 241 0.53 6.45 21.64
C LEU A 241 0.36 4.96 22.02
N PRO A 242 -0.56 4.62 22.95
CA PRO A 242 -0.97 3.23 23.13
C PRO A 242 -1.75 2.75 21.89
N ARG A 243 -2.02 1.45 21.78
CA ARG A 243 -2.73 0.83 20.64
C ARG A 243 -2.11 1.16 19.29
N THR A 244 -0.80 1.42 19.29
CA THR A 244 -0.06 1.91 18.14
C THR A 244 1.10 0.99 17.84
N THR A 245 0.97 0.23 16.76
CA THR A 245 2.03 -0.67 16.32
C THR A 245 3.01 0.12 15.45
N ALA A 246 4.30 0.02 15.77
CA ALA A 246 5.36 0.37 14.82
C ALA A 246 5.42 -0.72 13.73
N ILE A 247 4.87 -0.43 12.55
CA ILE A 247 4.68 -1.44 11.50
C ILE A 247 5.91 -1.61 10.62
N GLY A 248 6.73 -0.56 10.45
CA GLY A 248 7.91 -0.62 9.58
C GLY A 248 8.93 0.47 9.91
N TYR A 249 10.21 0.14 9.77
CA TYR A 249 11.34 1.07 9.94
C TYR A 249 12.07 1.16 8.59
N TYR A 250 12.08 2.37 8.03
CA TYR A 250 12.65 2.73 6.74
C TYR A 250 13.79 3.75 6.89
N HIS A 251 14.45 4.04 5.77
CA HIS A 251 15.63 4.89 5.72
C HIS A 251 15.47 6.27 6.36
N GLN A 252 16.60 6.77 6.88
CA GLN A 252 16.74 8.07 7.55
C GLN A 252 15.83 8.18 8.77
N ASN A 253 15.66 7.10 9.54
CA ASN A 253 14.76 7.05 10.70
C ASN A 253 13.30 7.42 10.41
N MET A 254 12.75 6.97 9.27
CA MET A 254 11.30 7.01 9.05
C MET A 254 10.68 5.75 9.63
N VAL A 255 9.76 5.90 10.58
CA VAL A 255 8.99 4.78 11.13
C VAL A 255 7.51 4.97 10.80
N GLY A 256 6.93 3.97 10.15
CA GLY A 256 5.49 3.88 9.93
C GLY A 256 4.82 3.32 11.18
N LEU A 257 3.77 3.98 11.67
CA LEU A 257 2.97 3.50 12.80
C LEU A 257 1.49 3.39 12.41
N CYS A 258 0.80 2.37 12.91
CA CYS A 258 -0.65 2.27 12.80
C CYS A 258 -1.29 2.37 14.20
N GLU A 259 -2.03 3.44 14.43
CA GLU A 259 -2.79 3.69 15.67
C GLU A 259 -4.24 3.26 15.49
N ARG A 260 -4.73 2.36 16.36
CA ARG A 260 -6.13 1.94 16.40
C ARG A 260 -6.94 2.89 17.28
N LEU A 261 -7.83 3.67 16.66
CA LEU A 261 -8.53 4.77 17.34
C LEU A 261 -9.90 4.37 17.89
N THR A 262 -10.66 3.55 17.15
CA THR A 262 -12.06 3.27 17.50
C THR A 262 -12.46 1.80 17.51
N ASP A 263 -11.54 0.88 17.16
CA ASP A 263 -11.83 -0.57 17.16
C ASP A 263 -12.21 -1.13 18.54
N HIS A 264 -11.80 -0.46 19.61
CA HIS A 264 -12.12 -0.81 21.00
C HIS A 264 -13.39 -0.11 21.53
N GLN A 265 -14.12 0.63 20.67
CA GLN A 265 -15.29 1.42 21.08
C GLN A 265 -16.58 0.78 20.57
N ALA A 266 -17.56 0.62 21.47
CA ALA A 266 -18.88 0.12 21.09
C ALA A 266 -19.68 1.09 20.20
N LYS A 267 -19.46 2.40 20.37
CA LYS A 267 -20.18 3.48 19.68
C LYS A 267 -19.24 4.63 19.38
N PRO A 268 -18.38 4.52 18.35
CA PRO A 268 -17.54 5.64 17.95
C PRO A 268 -18.37 6.81 17.41
N ALA A 269 -17.82 8.02 17.48
CA ALA A 269 -18.44 9.18 16.85
C ALA A 269 -18.53 8.97 15.32
N ALA A 270 -19.59 9.45 14.68
CA ALA A 270 -19.89 9.15 13.27
C ALA A 270 -18.76 9.49 12.28
N ASN A 271 -18.00 10.55 12.55
CA ASN A 271 -16.87 11.01 11.73
C ASN A 271 -15.50 10.63 12.31
N ALA A 272 -15.46 9.78 13.34
CA ALA A 272 -14.19 9.36 13.92
C ALA A 272 -13.49 8.38 12.97
N PRO A 273 -12.21 8.61 12.64
CA PRO A 273 -11.44 7.65 11.87
C PRO A 273 -11.27 6.34 12.68
N ARG A 274 -11.29 5.23 11.96
CA ARG A 274 -11.05 3.89 12.50
C ARG A 274 -9.63 3.75 13.02
N GLU A 275 -8.69 4.07 12.15
CA GLU A 275 -7.26 3.96 12.37
C GLU A 275 -6.55 5.20 11.82
N ARG A 276 -5.34 5.44 12.31
CA ARG A 276 -4.46 6.50 11.85
C ARG A 276 -3.09 5.95 11.48
N MET A 277 -2.68 6.23 10.24
CA MET A 277 -1.31 5.99 9.79
C MET A 277 -0.41 7.17 10.12
N TRP A 278 0.61 6.94 10.94
CA TRP A 278 1.65 7.91 11.23
C TRP A 278 2.90 7.65 10.40
N ARG A 279 3.49 8.73 9.88
CA ARG A 279 4.80 8.76 9.23
C ARG A 279 5.71 9.61 10.11
N VAL A 280 6.49 8.96 10.97
CA VAL A 280 7.32 9.64 11.97
C VAL A 280 8.77 9.66 11.51
N ARG A 281 9.35 10.86 11.37
CA ARG A 281 10.78 11.07 11.17
C ARG A 281 11.43 11.39 12.52
N ALA A 282 12.21 10.46 13.06
CA ALA A 282 12.92 10.66 14.33
C ALA A 282 14.39 11.04 14.11
N LYS A 283 15.01 11.84 14.99
CA LYS A 283 16.47 11.97 14.97
C LYS A 283 17.15 10.68 15.46
N GLN A 284 16.60 10.07 16.50
CA GLN A 284 17.11 8.86 17.13
C GLN A 284 15.95 7.90 17.45
N VAL A 285 16.17 6.59 17.35
CA VAL A 285 15.17 5.56 17.65
C VAL A 285 15.67 4.62 18.75
N VAL A 286 14.83 4.32 19.73
CA VAL A 286 15.06 3.26 20.73
C VAL A 286 14.08 2.12 20.48
N LEU A 287 14.60 0.94 20.17
CA LEU A 287 13.85 -0.29 19.91
C LEU A 287 13.80 -1.13 21.19
N ALA A 288 12.71 -0.99 21.96
CA ALA A 288 12.44 -1.71 23.20
C ALA A 288 11.33 -2.76 23.00
N GLN A 289 11.42 -3.53 21.91
CA GLN A 289 10.38 -4.43 21.41
C GLN A 289 10.15 -5.70 22.24
N GLY A 290 10.99 -5.94 23.26
CA GLY A 290 10.92 -7.13 24.10
C GLY A 290 11.33 -8.42 23.38
N ALA A 291 10.85 -9.56 23.87
CA ALA A 291 11.12 -10.89 23.35
C ALA A 291 9.84 -11.74 23.35
N ILE A 292 9.79 -12.74 22.47
CA ILE A 292 8.66 -13.66 22.31
C ILE A 292 9.07 -15.03 22.88
N GLU A 293 8.21 -15.63 23.71
CA GLU A 293 8.48 -16.96 24.27
C GLU A 293 8.42 -18.03 23.17
N LYS A 294 9.41 -18.92 23.17
CA LYS A 294 9.59 -19.99 22.20
C LYS A 294 8.78 -21.22 22.62
N PRO A 295 7.88 -21.75 21.77
CA PRO A 295 7.20 -23.02 22.02
C PRO A 295 8.18 -24.21 22.05
N LEU A 296 7.79 -25.29 22.71
CA LEU A 296 8.49 -26.58 22.64
C LEU A 296 7.89 -27.47 21.55
N VAL A 297 8.74 -28.22 20.85
CA VAL A 297 8.35 -29.11 19.75
C VAL A 297 8.29 -30.55 20.26
N PHE A 298 7.09 -31.12 20.33
CA PHE A 298 6.83 -32.50 20.75
C PHE A 298 5.47 -32.99 20.22
N ALA A 299 5.23 -34.31 20.22
CA ALA A 299 3.99 -34.85 19.67
C ALA A 299 2.76 -34.35 20.45
N GLY A 300 1.74 -33.85 19.74
CA GLY A 300 0.50 -33.38 20.36
C GLY A 300 0.61 -32.02 21.06
N ASN A 301 1.64 -31.22 20.74
CA ASN A 301 1.81 -29.86 21.26
C ASN A 301 0.78 -28.83 20.73
N ASP A 302 -0.14 -29.22 19.86
CA ASP A 302 -1.12 -28.34 19.22
C ASP A 302 -2.53 -28.38 19.84
N ARG A 303 -2.77 -29.28 20.80
CA ARG A 303 -4.11 -29.52 21.35
C ARG A 303 -4.63 -28.30 22.12
N PRO A 304 -5.97 -28.07 22.15
CA PRO A 304 -6.53 -27.00 22.97
C PRO A 304 -6.20 -27.21 24.45
N GLY A 305 -5.70 -26.17 25.11
CA GLY A 305 -5.18 -26.23 26.48
C GLY A 305 -3.66 -26.45 26.56
N VAL A 306 -2.97 -26.72 25.44
CA VAL A 306 -1.52 -26.52 25.35
C VAL A 306 -1.26 -25.05 25.03
N MET A 307 -0.48 -24.36 25.86
CA MET A 307 -0.18 -22.93 25.68
C MET A 307 1.18 -22.54 26.24
N LEU A 308 1.64 -21.34 25.89
CA LEU A 308 2.87 -20.75 26.40
C LEU A 308 2.76 -20.43 27.90
N ALA A 309 3.81 -20.71 28.67
CA ALA A 309 3.83 -20.51 30.11
C ALA A 309 3.69 -19.02 30.49
N SER A 310 4.38 -18.12 29.77
CA SER A 310 4.24 -16.66 29.92
C SER A 310 2.83 -16.16 29.64
N SER A 311 2.10 -16.83 28.74
CA SER A 311 0.74 -16.48 28.39
C SER A 311 -0.24 -16.89 29.48
N ALA A 312 -0.06 -18.07 30.08
CA ALA A 312 -0.82 -18.46 31.26
C ALA A 312 -0.59 -17.52 32.44
N ARG A 313 0.67 -17.11 32.66
CA ARG A 313 1.03 -16.11 33.67
C ARG A 313 0.36 -14.76 33.39
N THR A 314 0.30 -14.34 32.12
CA THR A 314 -0.41 -13.13 31.69
C THR A 314 -1.92 -13.22 31.93
N TYR A 315 -2.58 -14.29 31.51
CA TYR A 315 -4.02 -14.50 31.79
C TYR A 315 -4.33 -14.44 33.29
N LEU A 316 -3.46 -15.04 34.11
CA LEU A 316 -3.62 -15.05 35.54
C LEU A 316 -3.41 -13.67 36.19
N ASN A 317 -2.24 -13.06 35.97
CA ASN A 317 -1.82 -11.87 36.70
C ASN A 317 -2.46 -10.60 36.13
N ARG A 318 -2.52 -10.47 34.81
CA ARG A 318 -3.10 -9.30 34.14
C ARG A 318 -4.61 -9.38 34.06
N TYR A 319 -5.20 -10.52 33.74
CA TYR A 319 -6.65 -10.62 33.50
C TYR A 319 -7.43 -11.29 34.64
N GLY A 320 -6.75 -11.85 35.64
CA GLY A 320 -7.39 -12.52 36.77
C GLY A 320 -8.07 -13.83 36.37
N VAL A 321 -7.57 -14.51 35.34
CA VAL A 321 -8.19 -15.70 34.73
C VAL A 321 -7.26 -16.91 34.89
N LYS A 322 -7.75 -17.97 35.55
CA LYS A 322 -7.11 -19.29 35.53
C LYS A 322 -7.24 -19.85 34.11
N VAL A 323 -6.17 -20.43 33.58
CA VAL A 323 -6.21 -21.09 32.25
C VAL A 323 -6.71 -22.54 32.33
N GLY A 324 -6.80 -23.09 33.54
CA GLY A 324 -7.31 -24.43 33.85
C GLY A 324 -7.34 -24.65 35.36
N ASN A 325 -7.83 -25.80 35.79
CA ASN A 325 -7.86 -26.18 37.20
C ASN A 325 -6.71 -27.11 37.59
N GLN A 326 -6.11 -27.82 36.61
CA GLN A 326 -5.01 -28.73 36.83
C GLN A 326 -3.96 -28.59 35.71
N ALA A 327 -2.93 -27.78 35.96
CA ALA A 327 -1.89 -27.44 34.97
C ALA A 327 -0.62 -28.28 35.18
N VAL A 328 -0.14 -28.92 34.12
CA VAL A 328 1.24 -29.47 34.08
C VAL A 328 2.12 -28.50 33.32
N VAL A 329 3.37 -28.34 33.75
CA VAL A 329 4.37 -27.51 33.07
C VAL A 329 5.44 -28.39 32.46
N VAL A 330 5.79 -28.15 31.19
CA VAL A 330 6.96 -28.71 30.53
C VAL A 330 7.89 -27.58 30.10
N THR A 331 9.17 -27.69 30.42
CA THR A 331 10.08 -26.58 30.15
C THR A 331 11.53 -26.99 29.93
N SER A 332 12.28 -26.09 29.30
CA SER A 332 13.74 -26.06 29.27
C SER A 332 14.31 -24.76 29.85
N HIS A 333 13.49 -23.96 30.55
CA HIS A 333 13.83 -22.61 30.99
C HIS A 333 13.14 -22.22 32.30
N ASP A 334 13.80 -21.42 33.13
CA ASP A 334 13.33 -21.10 34.48
C ASP A 334 12.03 -20.30 34.51
N SER A 335 11.75 -19.49 33.47
CA SER A 335 10.55 -18.64 33.42
C SER A 335 9.23 -19.42 33.56
N ALA A 336 9.18 -20.69 33.14
CA ALA A 336 7.99 -21.52 33.30
C ALA A 336 7.74 -21.96 34.75
N TRP A 337 8.79 -22.04 35.57
CA TRP A 337 8.66 -22.33 37.00
C TRP A 337 7.91 -21.19 37.71
N LEU A 338 8.21 -19.94 37.36
CA LEU A 338 7.51 -18.78 37.88
C LEU A 338 6.01 -18.81 37.53
N ALA A 339 5.66 -19.21 36.30
CA ALA A 339 4.26 -19.40 35.92
C ALA A 339 3.58 -20.51 36.73
N ALA A 340 4.26 -21.62 36.99
CA ALA A 340 3.76 -22.69 37.86
C ALA A 340 3.52 -22.20 39.29
N PHE A 341 4.44 -21.41 39.86
CA PHE A 341 4.30 -20.87 41.20
C PHE A 341 3.12 -19.92 41.31
N ASP A 342 2.98 -18.99 40.35
CA ASP A 342 1.86 -18.04 40.34
C ASP A 342 0.51 -18.76 40.27
N LEU A 343 0.41 -19.82 39.46
CA LEU A 343 -0.79 -20.64 39.33
C LEU A 343 -1.09 -21.42 40.62
N ALA A 344 -0.08 -22.05 41.22
CA ALA A 344 -0.24 -22.78 42.48
C ALA A 344 -0.67 -21.86 43.63
N VAL A 345 -0.06 -20.68 43.76
CA VAL A 345 -0.46 -19.65 44.74
C VAL A 345 -1.89 -19.16 44.49
N ALA A 346 -2.32 -19.13 43.23
CA ALA A 346 -3.69 -18.79 42.85
C ALA A 346 -4.71 -19.94 43.00
N GLY A 347 -4.30 -21.09 43.54
CA GLY A 347 -5.18 -22.24 43.81
C GLY A 347 -5.39 -23.19 42.63
N VAL A 348 -4.59 -23.06 41.55
CA VAL A 348 -4.56 -24.07 40.48
C VAL A 348 -3.72 -25.24 40.94
N LYS A 349 -4.22 -26.47 40.76
CA LYS A 349 -3.41 -27.66 41.06
C LYS A 349 -2.30 -27.79 40.03
N VAL A 350 -1.05 -27.88 40.46
CA VAL A 350 0.10 -28.12 39.58
C VAL A 350 0.70 -29.47 39.93
N PRO A 351 0.30 -30.57 39.24
CA PRO A 351 0.74 -31.91 39.62
C PRO A 351 2.23 -32.13 39.42
N ALA A 352 2.82 -31.53 38.38
CA ALA A 352 4.23 -31.68 38.07
C ALA A 352 4.79 -30.50 37.25
N ILE A 353 6.06 -30.18 37.50
CA ILE A 353 6.94 -29.44 36.60
C ILE A 353 7.91 -30.44 35.98
N ILE A 354 7.85 -30.58 34.66
CA ILE A 354 8.69 -31.46 33.86
C ILE A 354 9.78 -30.60 33.22
N ASP A 355 11.01 -30.72 33.71
CA ASP A 355 12.15 -29.95 33.20
C ASP A 355 13.12 -30.89 32.48
N VAL A 356 13.45 -30.56 31.23
CA VAL A 356 14.38 -31.36 30.43
C VAL A 356 15.81 -31.31 30.97
N ARG A 357 16.13 -30.28 31.75
CA ARG A 357 17.45 -30.12 32.37
C ARG A 357 17.56 -31.06 33.57
N SER A 358 18.68 -31.78 33.65
CA SER A 358 18.96 -32.69 34.77
C SER A 358 19.26 -31.94 36.08
N SER A 359 19.69 -30.69 35.99
CA SER A 359 19.97 -29.81 37.11
C SER A 359 19.33 -28.45 36.89
N VAL A 360 18.73 -27.90 37.94
CA VAL A 360 18.12 -26.56 38.02
C VAL A 360 18.44 -25.95 39.38
N ALA A 361 18.27 -24.64 39.55
CA ALA A 361 18.59 -23.97 40.80
C ALA A 361 17.79 -24.53 42.00
N ASP A 362 18.45 -24.77 43.13
CA ASP A 362 17.83 -25.30 44.35
C ASP A 362 16.69 -24.40 44.86
N SER A 363 16.77 -23.09 44.63
CA SER A 363 15.72 -22.15 44.98
C SER A 363 14.38 -22.47 44.30
N LEU A 364 14.41 -22.89 43.03
CA LEU A 364 13.22 -23.30 42.28
C LEU A 364 12.64 -24.61 42.81
N VAL A 365 13.49 -25.61 43.05
CA VAL A 365 13.07 -26.93 43.58
C VAL A 365 12.48 -26.78 44.98
N ASN A 366 13.14 -26.01 45.84
CA ASN A 366 12.66 -25.74 47.19
C ASN A 366 11.32 -25.00 47.18
N ARG A 367 11.16 -24.01 46.28
CA ARG A 367 9.89 -23.29 46.13
C ARG A 367 8.77 -24.20 45.63
N ALA A 368 9.04 -25.06 44.64
CA ALA A 368 8.09 -26.06 44.16
C ALA A 368 7.65 -27.01 45.28
N LYS A 369 8.59 -27.50 46.08
CA LYS A 369 8.33 -28.36 47.24
C LYS A 369 7.43 -27.68 48.28
N MET A 370 7.68 -26.41 48.60
CA MET A 370 6.83 -25.64 49.52
C MET A 370 5.39 -25.48 49.01
N LEU A 371 5.21 -25.44 47.69
CA LEU A 371 3.90 -25.33 47.03
C LEU A 371 3.27 -26.71 46.74
N GLY A 372 3.89 -27.81 47.17
CA GLY A 372 3.38 -29.17 46.96
C GLY A 372 3.44 -29.64 45.50
N ILE A 373 4.37 -29.09 44.70
CA ILE A 373 4.53 -29.40 43.28
C ILE A 373 5.62 -30.47 43.11
N GLU A 374 5.32 -31.54 42.38
CA GLU A 374 6.32 -32.55 42.01
C GLU A 374 7.29 -31.99 40.96
N THR A 375 8.59 -32.16 41.17
CA THR A 375 9.63 -31.73 40.24
C THR A 375 10.24 -32.94 39.54
N LEU A 376 10.13 -33.00 38.22
CA LEU A 376 10.67 -34.06 37.38
C LEU A 376 11.79 -33.47 36.51
N THR A 377 13.01 -33.35 37.07
CA THR A 377 14.20 -32.86 36.36
C THR A 377 14.87 -33.98 35.56
N GLY A 378 15.37 -33.66 34.36
CA GLY A 378 15.84 -34.65 33.40
C GLY A 378 14.69 -35.46 32.80
N TRP A 379 13.50 -34.88 32.66
CA TRP A 379 12.32 -35.52 32.07
C TRP A 379 11.85 -34.76 30.83
N THR A 380 11.18 -35.47 29.93
CA THR A 380 10.64 -34.94 28.67
C THR A 380 9.16 -35.25 28.54
N VAL A 381 8.47 -34.53 27.65
CA VAL A 381 7.11 -34.84 27.21
C VAL A 381 7.16 -35.43 25.80
N THR A 382 6.51 -36.56 25.63
CA THR A 382 6.54 -37.32 24.37
C THR A 382 5.21 -37.39 23.65
N ASP A 383 4.09 -37.08 24.34
CA ASP A 383 2.75 -37.03 23.75
C ASP A 383 1.73 -36.35 24.68
N THR A 384 0.56 -36.00 24.14
CA THR A 384 -0.59 -35.49 24.90
C THR A 384 -1.89 -36.24 24.57
N GLY A 385 -2.72 -36.46 25.59
CA GLY A 385 -4.04 -37.07 25.48
C GLY A 385 -5.17 -36.05 25.41
N GLY A 386 -6.30 -36.43 24.81
CA GLY A 386 -7.50 -35.59 24.66
C GLY A 386 -7.72 -35.11 23.22
N ARG A 387 -8.89 -34.51 22.94
CA ARG A 387 -9.26 -34.02 21.59
C ARG A 387 -9.61 -32.54 21.57
N HIS A 388 -10.74 -32.17 22.17
CA HIS A 388 -11.19 -30.77 22.25
C HIS A 388 -10.61 -30.00 23.44
N ARG A 389 -9.89 -30.71 24.31
CA ARG A 389 -9.07 -30.19 25.40
C ARG A 389 -8.04 -31.25 25.76
N VAL A 390 -6.85 -30.84 26.19
CA VAL A 390 -5.87 -31.75 26.78
C VAL A 390 -6.46 -32.39 28.04
N SER A 391 -6.18 -33.67 28.24
CA SER A 391 -6.68 -34.46 29.39
C SER A 391 -5.55 -35.16 30.15
N SER A 392 -4.40 -35.33 29.49
CA SER A 392 -3.21 -35.92 30.09
C SER A 392 -1.97 -35.59 29.28
N VAL A 393 -0.81 -35.76 29.92
CA VAL A 393 0.52 -35.66 29.31
C VAL A 393 1.29 -36.96 29.55
N ARG A 394 2.04 -37.40 28.55
CA ARG A 394 2.95 -38.53 28.63
C ARG A 394 4.36 -38.01 28.90
N ALA A 395 4.85 -38.24 30.12
CA ALA A 395 6.15 -37.78 30.59
C ALA A 395 7.12 -38.96 30.73
N ASN A 396 8.38 -38.77 30.38
CA ASN A 396 9.40 -39.82 30.41
C ASN A 396 10.69 -39.30 31.06
N PRO A 397 11.40 -40.10 31.87
CA PRO A 397 12.76 -39.76 32.28
C PRO A 397 13.69 -39.85 31.07
N VAL A 398 14.68 -38.97 31.02
CA VAL A 398 15.74 -38.93 30.01
C VAL A 398 17.06 -39.22 30.70
N SER A 399 17.77 -40.25 30.24
CA SER A 399 19.10 -40.59 30.74
C SER A 399 20.04 -40.83 29.56
N ASN A 400 21.17 -40.13 29.55
CA ASN A 400 22.16 -40.19 28.45
C ASN A 400 21.53 -40.04 27.06
N GLY A 401 20.56 -39.13 26.93
CA GLY A 401 19.81 -38.88 25.67
C GLY A 401 18.78 -39.94 25.30
N SER A 402 18.67 -41.04 26.05
CA SER A 402 17.67 -42.08 25.85
C SER A 402 16.41 -41.84 26.67
N VAL A 403 15.25 -42.09 26.07
CA VAL A 403 13.94 -41.92 26.70
C VAL A 403 13.52 -43.21 27.40
N GLY A 404 13.29 -43.14 28.71
CA GLY A 404 12.85 -44.27 29.53
C GLY A 404 11.35 -44.53 29.48
N ALA A 405 10.85 -45.38 30.38
CA ALA A 405 9.44 -45.75 30.45
C ALA A 405 8.54 -44.54 30.79
N ALA A 406 7.41 -44.42 30.11
CA ALA A 406 6.50 -43.29 30.28
C ALA A 406 5.60 -43.40 31.50
N ARG A 407 5.30 -42.24 32.08
CA ARG A 407 4.24 -42.01 33.06
C ARG A 407 3.18 -41.09 32.45
N THR A 408 1.91 -41.41 32.66
CA THR A 408 0.80 -40.52 32.28
C THR A 408 0.39 -39.66 33.46
N ILE A 409 0.30 -38.34 33.26
CA ILE A 409 -0.13 -37.37 34.28
C ILE A 409 -1.39 -36.68 33.75
N ALA A 410 -2.49 -36.75 34.51
CA ALA A 410 -3.73 -36.07 34.15
C ALA A 410 -3.56 -34.54 34.24
N CYS A 411 -4.17 -33.80 33.32
CA CYS A 411 -4.18 -32.33 33.33
C CYS A 411 -5.28 -31.80 32.39
N ASP A 412 -5.74 -30.58 32.63
CA ASP A 412 -6.66 -29.87 31.72
C ASP A 412 -5.99 -28.71 30.97
N VAL A 413 -4.71 -28.47 31.29
CA VAL A 413 -3.78 -27.53 30.64
C VAL A 413 -2.36 -28.08 30.69
N LEU A 414 -1.61 -27.89 29.60
CA LEU A 414 -0.17 -28.10 29.53
C LEU A 414 0.50 -26.78 29.16
N LEU A 415 1.38 -26.29 30.03
CA LEU A 415 2.16 -25.09 29.78
C LEU A 415 3.52 -25.48 29.23
N MET A 416 3.99 -24.79 28.19
CA MET A 416 5.31 -25.02 27.62
C MET A 416 6.15 -23.75 27.58
N SER A 417 7.45 -23.91 27.76
CA SER A 417 8.42 -22.84 27.54
C SER A 417 9.77 -23.40 27.11
N GLY A 418 10.24 -22.96 25.94
CA GLY A 418 11.57 -23.24 25.40
C GLY A 418 12.57 -22.10 25.57
N GLY A 419 12.26 -21.10 26.40
CA GLY A 419 13.01 -19.84 26.53
C GLY A 419 12.48 -18.74 25.61
N TRP A 420 13.32 -17.74 25.30
CA TRP A 420 12.88 -16.49 24.67
C TRP A 420 13.66 -16.18 23.39
N ASN A 421 12.97 -15.60 22.40
CA ASN A 421 13.56 -15.07 21.18
C ASN A 421 13.45 -13.53 21.19
N PRO A 422 14.56 -12.79 21.17
CA PRO A 422 14.54 -11.34 21.04
C PRO A 422 13.76 -10.87 19.81
N SER A 423 12.89 -9.87 19.97
CA SER A 423 12.14 -9.27 18.87
C SER A 423 13.02 -8.32 18.07
N VAL A 424 13.72 -8.86 17.06
CA VAL A 424 14.65 -8.09 16.20
C VAL A 424 14.01 -7.51 14.93
N HIS A 425 12.70 -7.67 14.74
CA HIS A 425 11.97 -7.34 13.52
C HIS A 425 12.23 -5.92 12.98
N LEU A 426 11.98 -4.87 13.79
CA LEU A 426 12.18 -3.49 13.34
C LEU A 426 13.65 -3.17 13.07
N PHE A 427 14.58 -3.74 13.84
CA PHE A 427 16.01 -3.60 13.60
C PHE A 427 16.42 -4.24 12.26
N SER A 428 15.87 -5.42 11.95
CA SER A 428 16.12 -6.09 10.67
C SER A 428 15.47 -5.38 9.47
N HIS A 429 14.42 -4.58 9.65
CA HIS A 429 13.84 -3.77 8.56
C HIS A 429 14.84 -2.75 7.99
N THR A 430 15.76 -2.25 8.82
CA THR A 430 16.81 -1.31 8.40
C THR A 430 17.98 -2.01 7.70
N LYS A 431 17.97 -3.35 7.63
CA LYS A 431 19.11 -4.20 7.26
C LYS A 431 20.27 -4.17 8.27
N GLY A 432 20.00 -3.87 9.54
CA GLY A 432 20.96 -4.11 10.62
C GLY A 432 21.35 -5.59 10.70
N SER A 433 22.63 -5.87 10.96
CA SER A 433 23.15 -7.24 11.00
C SER A 433 22.77 -7.93 12.30
N LEU A 434 22.48 -9.23 12.26
CA LEU A 434 22.17 -10.01 13.47
C LEU A 434 23.37 -10.87 13.86
N VAL A 435 23.68 -10.90 15.14
CA VAL A 435 24.75 -11.71 15.73
C VAL A 435 24.15 -12.94 16.39
N TRP A 436 24.79 -14.09 16.22
CA TRP A 436 24.39 -15.32 16.89
C TRP A 436 25.09 -15.46 18.23
N ASP A 437 24.32 -15.63 19.30
CA ASP A 437 24.83 -16.01 20.62
C ASP A 437 24.86 -17.53 20.73
N GLU A 438 26.05 -18.12 20.71
CA GLU A 438 26.23 -19.57 20.74
C GLU A 438 25.85 -20.18 22.10
N ALA A 439 26.02 -19.46 23.21
CA ALA A 439 25.71 -19.99 24.54
C ALA A 439 24.19 -20.08 24.73
N ARG A 440 23.46 -19.04 24.32
CA ARG A 440 22.00 -18.93 24.50
C ARG A 440 21.21 -19.45 23.29
N GLN A 441 21.88 -19.67 22.15
CA GLN A 441 21.28 -20.11 20.88
C GLN A 441 20.17 -19.17 20.40
N ILE A 442 20.44 -17.87 20.41
CA ILE A 442 19.52 -16.79 19.98
C ILE A 442 20.22 -15.81 19.04
N TYR A 443 19.43 -15.09 18.24
CA TYR A 443 19.92 -13.96 17.45
C TYR A 443 19.74 -12.65 18.21
N LEU A 444 20.79 -11.83 18.22
CA LEU A 444 20.85 -10.52 18.84
C LEU A 444 21.07 -9.43 17.78
N PRO A 445 20.61 -8.19 18.02
CA PRO A 445 21.01 -7.03 17.22
C PRO A 445 22.54 -6.88 17.19
N GLY A 446 23.10 -6.65 16.00
CA GLY A 446 24.52 -6.40 15.76
C GLY A 446 24.76 -4.98 15.27
N GLU A 447 25.42 -4.85 14.12
CA GLU A 447 25.71 -3.55 13.53
C GLU A 447 24.45 -2.89 12.99
N ARG A 448 24.19 -1.66 13.44
CA ARG A 448 23.08 -0.84 12.99
C ARG A 448 23.42 -0.10 11.69
N THR A 449 22.40 0.13 10.87
CA THR A 449 22.48 0.91 9.61
C THR A 449 21.76 2.26 9.70
N GLU A 450 21.01 2.48 10.77
CA GLU A 450 20.24 3.69 11.07
C GLU A 450 20.53 4.08 12.52
N GLU A 451 20.22 5.33 12.91
CA GLU A 451 20.49 5.84 14.27
C GLU A 451 19.49 5.26 15.30
N SER A 452 19.67 3.98 15.57
CA SER A 452 18.85 3.16 16.45
C SER A 452 19.66 2.53 17.57
N ARG A 453 19.00 2.23 18.69
CA ARG A 453 19.54 1.43 19.81
C ARG A 453 18.51 0.40 20.20
N CYS A 454 18.92 -0.84 20.42
CA CYS A 454 18.06 -1.88 20.97
C CYS A 454 18.24 -1.92 22.49
N ALA A 455 17.17 -2.15 23.24
CA ALA A 455 17.21 -2.21 24.71
C ALA A 455 16.30 -3.29 25.29
N GLY A 456 16.67 -3.82 26.45
CA GLY A 456 15.95 -4.85 27.20
C GLY A 456 16.00 -6.22 26.55
N ALA A 457 14.91 -6.98 26.66
CA ALA A 457 14.84 -8.34 26.12
C ALA A 457 15.02 -8.41 24.59
N GLY A 458 14.78 -7.31 23.87
CA GLY A 458 15.08 -7.19 22.45
C GLY A 458 16.59 -7.18 22.13
N ASN A 459 17.43 -6.89 23.11
CA ASN A 459 18.89 -6.98 23.05
C ASN A 459 19.45 -8.18 23.85
N GLY A 460 18.60 -9.14 24.24
CA GLY A 460 19.01 -10.36 24.93
C GLY A 460 19.17 -10.25 26.45
N ASN A 461 18.76 -9.14 27.06
CA ASN A 461 18.73 -8.96 28.52
C ASN A 461 17.32 -9.27 29.06
N PHE A 462 17.14 -10.45 29.63
CA PHE A 462 15.84 -10.95 30.09
C PHE A 462 15.51 -10.62 31.55
N ASP A 463 16.49 -10.15 32.34
CA ASP A 463 16.28 -9.68 33.71
C ASP A 463 15.75 -8.24 33.75
N LEU A 464 14.90 -7.95 34.73
CA LEU A 464 14.18 -6.67 34.80
C LEU A 464 15.13 -5.51 35.09
N GLN A 465 16.11 -5.71 35.99
CA GLN A 465 17.07 -4.68 36.35
C GLN A 465 17.95 -4.26 35.16
N ALA A 466 18.51 -5.21 34.40
CA ALA A 466 19.29 -4.87 33.22
C ALA A 466 18.40 -4.24 32.14
N ALA A 467 17.16 -4.68 31.96
CA ALA A 467 16.25 -4.09 30.98
C ALA A 467 15.95 -2.61 31.30
N LEU A 468 15.70 -2.26 32.57
CA LEU A 468 15.51 -0.88 33.00
C LEU A 468 16.78 -0.04 32.81
N ARG A 469 17.94 -0.56 33.23
CA ARG A 469 19.24 0.11 33.08
C ARG A 469 19.54 0.41 31.60
N GLU A 470 19.46 -0.60 30.75
CA GLU A 470 19.74 -0.47 29.32
C GLU A 470 18.75 0.46 28.63
N GLY A 471 17.47 0.41 29.02
CA GLY A 471 16.47 1.37 28.58
C GLY A 471 16.86 2.81 28.92
N ALA A 472 17.21 3.07 30.18
CA ALA A 472 17.63 4.38 30.67
C ALA A 472 18.87 4.90 29.94
N GLU A 473 19.88 4.05 29.75
CA GLU A 473 21.10 4.34 29.00
C GLU A 473 20.80 4.66 27.53
N ALA A 474 19.98 3.82 26.86
CA ALA A 474 19.61 4.02 25.47
C ALA A 474 18.80 5.32 25.27
N GLY A 475 17.88 5.64 26.18
CA GLY A 475 17.09 6.88 26.15
C GLY A 475 17.94 8.13 26.35
N ALA A 476 18.82 8.13 27.35
CA ALA A 476 19.73 9.24 27.59
C ALA A 476 20.74 9.42 26.44
N ALA A 477 21.31 8.34 25.91
CA ALA A 477 22.20 8.39 24.76
C ALA A 477 21.48 8.90 23.49
N ALA A 478 20.26 8.42 23.22
CA ALA A 478 19.44 8.90 22.11
C ALA A 478 19.12 10.39 22.23
N ALA A 479 18.76 10.87 23.42
CA ALA A 479 18.56 12.30 23.63
C ALA A 479 19.85 13.11 23.43
N SER A 480 20.99 12.58 23.88
CA SER A 480 22.32 13.20 23.71
C SER A 480 22.70 13.35 22.25
N ASP A 481 22.56 12.28 21.46
CA ASP A 481 22.87 12.29 20.03
C ASP A 481 21.84 13.10 19.22
N ALA A 482 20.65 13.36 19.78
CA ALA A 482 19.67 14.28 19.22
C ALA A 482 19.93 15.76 19.57
N GLY A 483 20.93 16.05 20.42
CA GLY A 483 21.39 17.39 20.79
C GLY A 483 21.02 17.86 22.21
N HIS A 484 20.54 16.98 23.09
CA HIS A 484 20.09 17.33 24.44
C HIS A 484 21.08 16.88 25.52
N LYS A 485 21.18 17.57 26.65
CA LYS A 485 22.01 17.09 27.77
C LYS A 485 21.21 16.08 28.59
N ALA A 486 21.55 14.80 28.48
CA ALA A 486 20.86 13.73 29.20
C ALA A 486 21.85 12.84 29.97
N LYS A 487 21.39 12.25 31.08
CA LYS A 487 22.14 11.29 31.89
C LYS A 487 21.18 10.20 32.35
N ALA A 488 21.58 8.94 32.22
CA ALA A 488 20.78 7.82 32.68
C ALA A 488 20.69 7.79 34.21
N SER A 489 19.48 7.59 34.72
CA SER A 489 19.22 7.32 36.13
C SER A 489 19.50 5.85 36.47
N GLU A 490 19.86 5.56 37.72
CA GLU A 490 19.99 4.18 38.22
C GLU A 490 18.63 3.60 38.61
N TYR A 491 18.47 2.28 38.41
CA TYR A 491 17.27 1.53 38.79
C TYR A 491 17.66 0.37 39.70
N ALA A 492 17.06 0.32 40.89
CA ALA A 492 17.23 -0.78 41.83
C ALA A 492 15.98 -1.66 41.79
N VAL A 493 16.16 -2.96 41.54
CA VAL A 493 15.06 -3.93 41.51
C VAL A 493 15.26 -4.95 42.63
N ALA A 494 14.30 -5.05 43.53
CA ALA A 494 14.23 -6.12 44.53
C ALA A 494 13.23 -7.20 44.09
N GLY A 495 13.55 -8.46 44.35
CA GLY A 495 12.75 -9.59 43.89
C GLY A 495 12.89 -9.88 42.39
N ASP A 496 13.94 -9.37 41.74
CA ASP A 496 14.29 -9.78 40.38
C ASP A 496 14.72 -11.25 40.37
N PHE A 497 14.35 -11.97 39.31
CA PHE A 497 14.69 -13.36 39.13
C PHE A 497 15.34 -13.56 37.77
N VAL A 498 16.66 -13.75 37.77
CA VAL A 498 17.43 -14.01 36.56
C VAL A 498 17.11 -15.44 36.10
N CYS A 499 16.32 -15.56 35.04
CA CYS A 499 16.00 -16.84 34.43
C CYS A 499 17.14 -17.31 33.51
N ASP A 500 17.46 -18.60 33.59
CA ASP A 500 18.35 -19.28 32.65
C ASP A 500 17.66 -20.51 32.04
N GLY A 501 18.25 -21.08 30.99
CA GLY A 501 17.73 -22.28 30.34
C GLY A 501 18.53 -22.74 29.15
N VAL A 502 17.98 -23.74 28.46
CA VAL A 502 18.59 -24.33 27.26
C VAL A 502 17.61 -24.29 26.10
N SER A 503 18.15 -24.12 24.89
CA SER A 503 17.38 -24.20 23.66
C SER A 503 17.21 -25.67 23.24
N CYS A 504 15.97 -26.08 22.98
CA CYS A 504 15.67 -27.40 22.45
C CYS A 504 15.18 -27.29 21.01
N ARG A 505 15.80 -28.03 20.09
CA ARG A 505 15.29 -28.21 18.72
C ARG A 505 13.94 -28.94 18.71
N GLU A 506 13.92 -30.09 19.37
CA GLU A 506 12.77 -30.96 19.58
C GLU A 506 12.98 -31.66 20.92
N LEU A 507 11.91 -31.90 21.66
CA LEU A 507 12.03 -32.61 22.93
C LEU A 507 12.49 -34.06 22.68
N PRO A 508 13.36 -34.63 23.54
CA PRO A 508 13.70 -36.05 23.47
C PRO A 508 12.43 -36.91 23.47
N THR A 509 12.35 -37.88 22.56
CA THR A 509 11.13 -38.67 22.39
C THR A 509 11.41 -40.11 21.98
N ASP A 510 10.57 -41.03 22.44
CA ASP A 510 10.50 -42.43 22.00
C ASP A 510 9.45 -42.64 20.89
N ARG A 511 8.82 -41.56 20.41
CA ARG A 511 7.91 -41.59 19.26
C ARG A 511 8.69 -41.60 17.96
N ASP A 512 8.16 -42.28 16.95
CA ASP A 512 8.71 -42.29 15.59
C ASP A 512 8.71 -40.86 14.99
N PRO A 513 9.89 -40.26 14.74
CA PRO A 513 9.99 -38.90 14.20
C PRO A 513 9.35 -38.74 12.82
N GLY A 514 9.21 -39.81 12.03
CA GLY A 514 8.55 -39.80 10.74
C GLY A 514 7.02 -39.78 10.82
N LYS A 515 6.45 -40.13 11.98
CA LYS A 515 4.99 -40.22 12.18
C LYS A 515 4.47 -39.18 13.17
N ALA A 516 5.25 -38.83 14.18
CA ALA A 516 4.89 -37.88 15.23
C ALA A 516 4.36 -36.56 14.65
N LYS A 517 3.30 -36.03 15.27
CA LYS A 517 2.72 -34.73 14.95
C LYS A 517 3.28 -33.69 15.93
N ALA A 518 4.55 -33.36 15.74
CA ALA A 518 5.26 -32.34 16.51
C ALA A 518 5.27 -31.03 15.71
N PHE A 519 4.34 -30.13 16.06
CA PHE A 519 4.10 -28.90 15.29
C PHE A 519 5.17 -27.84 15.58
N ILE A 520 5.54 -27.13 14.51
CA ILE A 520 6.46 -25.98 14.52
C ILE A 520 5.67 -24.74 14.14
N ASP A 521 4.97 -24.78 13.00
CA ASP A 521 4.03 -23.74 12.58
C ASP A 521 2.61 -24.20 12.86
N PHE A 522 2.02 -23.60 13.88
CA PHE A 522 0.68 -23.94 14.33
C PHE A 522 -0.37 -23.57 13.29
N GLN A 523 -0.28 -22.39 12.67
CA GLN A 523 -1.34 -21.89 11.79
C GLN A 523 -1.35 -22.64 10.45
N ASN A 524 -0.18 -22.90 9.88
CA ASN A 524 -0.03 -23.59 8.58
C ASN A 524 0.14 -25.12 8.69
N ASP A 525 0.00 -25.69 9.89
CA ASP A 525 0.11 -27.13 10.14
C ASP A 525 1.47 -27.73 9.75
N VAL A 526 2.57 -27.00 9.94
CA VAL A 526 3.92 -27.48 9.63
C VAL A 526 4.51 -28.20 10.85
N THR A 527 5.04 -29.40 10.63
CA THR A 527 5.64 -30.24 11.67
C THR A 527 7.15 -30.42 11.48
N ALA A 528 7.85 -30.92 12.51
CA ALA A 528 9.28 -31.21 12.42
C ALA A 528 9.64 -32.20 11.31
N LYS A 529 8.78 -33.19 11.03
CA LYS A 529 8.96 -34.11 9.91
C LYS A 529 8.81 -33.45 8.54
N ASP A 530 8.02 -32.39 8.42
CA ASP A 530 7.86 -31.65 7.16
C ASP A 530 9.14 -30.87 6.80
N ILE A 531 9.79 -30.28 7.81
CA ILE A 531 11.09 -29.62 7.63
C ILE A 531 12.16 -30.65 7.23
N ARG A 532 12.22 -31.80 7.91
CA ARG A 532 13.14 -32.89 7.56
C ARG A 532 12.87 -33.46 6.17
N LEU A 533 11.60 -33.56 5.77
CA LEU A 533 11.21 -33.98 4.43
C LEU A 533 11.72 -33.01 3.38
N ALA A 534 11.56 -31.69 3.60
CA ALA A 534 12.06 -30.68 2.67
C ALA A 534 13.58 -30.79 2.47
N VAL A 535 14.34 -30.95 3.56
CA VAL A 535 15.80 -31.15 3.48
C VAL A 535 16.15 -32.43 2.74
N ARG A 536 15.45 -33.54 3.03
CA ARG A 536 15.65 -34.83 2.34
C ARG A 536 15.34 -34.75 0.84
N GLU A 537 14.42 -33.87 0.44
CA GLU A 537 14.07 -33.62 -0.96
C GLU A 537 15.01 -32.61 -1.66
N GLY A 538 16.09 -32.20 -1.00
CA GLY A 538 17.17 -31.42 -1.60
C GLY A 538 17.10 -29.92 -1.34
N PHE A 539 16.19 -29.44 -0.48
CA PHE A 539 16.14 -28.03 -0.11
C PHE A 539 17.15 -27.71 1.00
N HIS A 540 18.18 -26.92 0.67
CA HIS A 540 19.27 -26.55 1.58
C HIS A 540 19.14 -25.14 2.17
N SER A 541 18.58 -24.20 1.39
CA SER A 541 18.37 -22.82 1.85
C SER A 541 17.13 -22.75 2.75
N ILE A 542 17.23 -22.02 3.87
CA ILE A 542 16.07 -21.79 4.75
C ILE A 542 14.90 -21.14 4.00
N GLU A 543 15.19 -20.32 2.99
CA GLU A 543 14.20 -19.67 2.14
C GLU A 543 13.45 -20.68 1.25
N HIS A 544 14.12 -21.75 0.80
CA HIS A 544 13.47 -22.83 0.09
C HIS A 544 12.64 -23.72 1.04
N VAL A 545 13.19 -24.06 2.21
CA VAL A 545 12.44 -24.83 3.23
C VAL A 545 11.17 -24.07 3.63
N LYS A 546 11.26 -22.76 3.86
CA LYS A 546 10.11 -21.86 4.10
C LYS A 546 9.08 -21.94 2.99
N ARG A 547 9.47 -21.71 1.72
CA ARG A 547 8.53 -21.71 0.58
C ARG A 547 7.89 -23.08 0.36
N TYR A 548 8.67 -24.15 0.53
CA TYR A 548 8.21 -25.50 0.31
C TYR A 548 7.24 -25.98 1.38
N THR A 549 7.53 -25.67 2.64
CA THR A 549 6.72 -26.12 3.79
C THR A 549 5.65 -25.13 4.21
N THR A 550 5.76 -23.86 3.81
CA THR A 550 4.98 -22.69 4.28
C THR A 550 5.26 -22.26 5.73
N ASN A 551 6.34 -22.77 6.34
CA ASN A 551 6.76 -22.37 7.69
C ASN A 551 7.03 -20.85 7.77
N GLY A 552 6.36 -20.17 8.70
CA GLY A 552 6.53 -18.74 8.93
C GLY A 552 5.89 -17.84 7.87
N MET A 553 4.99 -18.38 7.04
CA MET A 553 4.25 -17.62 6.03
C MET A 553 2.81 -17.28 6.47
N ALA A 554 2.40 -17.71 7.66
CA ALA A 554 1.08 -17.46 8.22
C ALA A 554 0.89 -16.00 8.66
N THR A 555 -0.30 -15.65 9.16
CA THR A 555 -0.63 -14.27 9.55
C THR A 555 0.22 -13.75 10.71
N ASP A 556 0.77 -14.63 11.53
CA ASP A 556 1.71 -14.32 12.63
C ASP A 556 3.15 -14.09 12.13
N GLN A 557 3.44 -14.40 10.86
CA GLN A 557 4.76 -14.27 10.22
C GLN A 557 5.87 -15.06 10.92
N GLY A 558 5.51 -16.18 11.53
CA GLY A 558 6.44 -17.10 12.16
C GLY A 558 7.09 -16.61 13.44
N LYS A 559 6.43 -15.68 14.16
CA LYS A 559 6.83 -15.21 15.49
C LYS A 559 7.10 -16.35 16.48
N THR A 560 6.37 -17.46 16.36
CA THR A 560 6.51 -18.64 17.22
C THR A 560 7.16 -19.85 16.51
N SER A 561 7.33 -19.82 15.18
CA SER A 561 7.72 -20.99 14.39
C SER A 561 9.10 -20.90 13.75
N ASN A 562 9.58 -19.70 13.37
CA ASN A 562 10.78 -19.55 12.53
C ASN A 562 12.05 -20.12 13.17
N ILE A 563 12.32 -19.81 14.43
CA ILE A 563 13.53 -20.28 15.13
C ILE A 563 13.51 -21.79 15.34
N ASN A 564 12.37 -22.37 15.68
CA ASN A 564 12.21 -23.82 15.80
C ASN A 564 12.37 -24.52 14.43
N GLY A 565 11.78 -23.95 13.37
CA GLY A 565 11.95 -24.45 12.00
C GLY A 565 13.40 -24.41 11.53
N LEU A 566 14.11 -23.32 11.84
CA LEU A 566 15.53 -23.17 11.56
C LEU A 566 16.37 -24.19 12.33
N ALA A 567 16.12 -24.39 13.62
CA ALA A 567 16.85 -25.37 14.43
C ALA A 567 16.68 -26.80 13.90
N VAL A 568 15.47 -27.17 13.45
CA VAL A 568 15.21 -28.48 12.84
C VAL A 568 15.85 -28.61 11.46
N ALA A 569 15.84 -27.55 10.65
CA ALA A 569 16.50 -27.54 9.34
C ALA A 569 18.03 -27.65 9.48
N ALA A 570 18.63 -26.92 10.42
CA ALA A 570 20.06 -26.94 10.71
C ALA A 570 20.55 -28.33 11.13
N ASP A 571 19.82 -28.99 12.01
CA ASP A 571 20.08 -30.38 12.39
C ASP A 571 19.98 -31.34 11.20
N ALA A 572 18.89 -31.25 10.42
CA ALA A 572 18.69 -32.11 9.26
C ALA A 572 19.79 -31.92 8.19
N LEU A 573 20.31 -30.70 8.04
CA LEU A 573 21.42 -30.35 7.16
C LEU A 573 22.79 -30.68 7.75
N LYS A 574 22.87 -31.01 9.06
CA LYS A 574 24.11 -31.16 9.82
C LYS A 574 25.01 -29.93 9.72
N ARG A 575 24.42 -28.73 9.84
CA ARG A 575 25.14 -27.44 9.78
C ARG A 575 24.82 -26.60 11.01
N PRO A 576 25.77 -25.79 11.51
CA PRO A 576 25.48 -24.80 12.55
C PRO A 576 24.38 -23.83 12.12
N THR A 577 23.51 -23.45 13.05
CA THR A 577 22.37 -22.54 12.83
C THR A 577 22.72 -21.28 12.03
N PRO A 578 23.81 -20.53 12.36
CA PRO A 578 24.17 -19.32 11.62
C PRO A 578 24.47 -19.53 10.14
N GLN A 579 24.93 -20.72 9.76
CA GLN A 579 25.32 -21.03 8.38
C GLN A 579 24.12 -21.39 7.48
N VAL A 580 22.99 -21.75 8.07
CA VAL A 580 21.73 -22.00 7.35
C VAL A 580 21.03 -20.67 7.04
N GLY A 581 21.22 -19.67 7.90
CA GLY A 581 20.71 -18.32 7.75
C GLY A 581 19.28 -18.14 8.27
N LEU A 582 18.90 -16.89 8.48
CA LEU A 582 17.54 -16.49 8.80
C LEU A 582 16.75 -16.18 7.53
N THR A 583 15.42 -16.23 7.63
CA THR A 583 14.56 -15.68 6.59
C THR A 583 14.43 -14.18 6.75
N THR A 584 14.24 -13.46 5.65
CA THR A 584 14.13 -11.99 5.70
C THR A 584 12.92 -11.50 6.52
N PHE A 585 13.17 -10.59 7.47
CA PHE A 585 12.13 -9.83 8.17
C PHE A 585 11.60 -8.70 7.29
N ARG A 586 10.27 -8.54 7.20
CA ARG A 586 9.63 -7.56 6.32
C ARG A 586 8.52 -6.82 7.07
N PRO A 587 8.36 -5.51 6.82
CA PRO A 587 7.13 -4.82 7.18
C PRO A 587 5.90 -5.43 6.46
N PRO A 588 4.70 -5.35 7.06
CA PRO A 588 4.45 -4.80 8.38
C PRO A 588 4.72 -5.82 9.52
N TYR A 589 5.15 -5.36 10.70
CA TYR A 589 5.40 -6.21 11.89
C TYR A 589 4.18 -7.09 12.25
N THR A 590 2.98 -6.51 12.19
CA THR A 590 1.68 -7.21 12.24
C THR A 590 0.83 -6.77 11.06
N PRO A 591 -0.12 -7.60 10.59
CA PRO A 591 -1.06 -7.20 9.55
C PRO A 591 -1.70 -5.83 9.84
N THR A 592 -1.83 -5.02 8.80
CA THR A 592 -2.38 -3.65 8.87
C THR A 592 -3.46 -3.54 7.79
N THR A 593 -4.56 -2.85 8.10
CA THR A 593 -5.67 -2.72 7.14
C THR A 593 -5.23 -1.95 5.90
N PHE A 594 -5.81 -2.28 4.74
CA PHE A 594 -5.58 -1.49 3.53
C PHE A 594 -6.12 -0.06 3.67
N GLY A 595 -7.20 0.12 4.43
CA GLY A 595 -7.77 1.42 4.75
C GLY A 595 -6.78 2.37 5.43
N ALA A 596 -5.97 1.87 6.39
CA ALA A 596 -4.94 2.67 7.04
C ALA A 596 -3.87 3.18 6.04
N PHE A 597 -3.50 2.38 5.03
CA PHE A 597 -2.57 2.82 3.98
C PHE A 597 -3.21 3.82 3.01
N CYS A 598 -4.48 3.61 2.65
CA CYS A 598 -5.22 4.51 1.76
C CYS A 598 -5.47 5.88 2.41
N GLY A 599 -5.75 5.90 3.73
CA GLY A 599 -6.04 7.13 4.47
C GLY A 599 -7.25 7.86 3.88
N TYR A 600 -7.07 9.14 3.59
CA TYR A 600 -8.11 9.99 2.98
C TYR A 600 -8.12 9.95 1.44
N ASN A 601 -7.20 9.24 0.78
CA ASN A 601 -7.09 9.16 -0.68
C ASN A 601 -8.16 8.23 -1.27
N ARG A 602 -9.43 8.63 -1.19
CA ARG A 602 -10.58 7.86 -1.67
C ARG A 602 -11.68 8.76 -2.22
N GLY A 603 -12.54 8.21 -3.08
CA GLY A 603 -13.65 8.94 -3.68
C GLY A 603 -13.15 10.21 -4.38
N LYS A 604 -13.74 11.36 -4.05
CA LYS A 604 -13.36 12.68 -4.64
C LYS A 604 -11.95 13.15 -4.27
N LEU A 605 -11.29 12.51 -3.30
CA LEU A 605 -9.92 12.83 -2.87
C LEU A 605 -8.90 11.80 -3.37
N PHE A 606 -9.31 10.81 -4.17
CA PHE A 606 -8.37 9.82 -4.72
C PHE A 606 -7.33 10.47 -5.63
N ASP A 607 -7.80 11.38 -6.50
CA ASP A 607 -6.95 12.23 -7.32
C ASP A 607 -7.56 13.64 -7.42
N VAL A 608 -6.72 14.63 -7.69
CA VAL A 608 -7.16 16.03 -7.76
C VAL A 608 -7.90 16.27 -9.07
N THR A 609 -9.12 16.82 -8.98
CA THR A 609 -9.85 17.35 -10.15
C THR A 609 -9.68 18.86 -10.24
N ARG A 610 -8.99 19.33 -11.27
CA ARG A 610 -8.81 20.75 -11.61
C ARG A 610 -10.01 21.24 -12.43
N LYS A 611 -10.45 22.46 -12.16
CA LYS A 611 -11.60 23.13 -12.79
C LYS A 611 -11.20 24.51 -13.25
N THR A 612 -11.64 24.91 -14.45
CA THR A 612 -11.38 26.26 -14.97
C THR A 612 -12.33 27.26 -14.29
N PRO A 613 -12.07 28.58 -14.39
CA PRO A 613 -13.03 29.61 -13.95
C PRO A 613 -14.39 29.51 -14.65
N ILE A 614 -14.47 28.86 -15.82
CA ILE A 614 -15.68 28.72 -16.65
C ILE A 614 -16.49 27.46 -16.28
N ASP A 615 -15.89 26.48 -15.59
CA ASP A 615 -16.50 25.19 -15.23
C ASP A 615 -17.90 25.32 -14.60
N SER A 616 -18.08 26.26 -13.67
CA SER A 616 -19.38 26.49 -13.01
C SER A 616 -20.49 26.92 -13.98
N TRP A 617 -20.15 27.68 -15.03
CA TRP A 617 -21.11 28.04 -16.07
C TRP A 617 -21.42 26.83 -16.95
N ALA A 618 -20.40 26.06 -17.34
CA ALA A 618 -20.59 24.88 -18.17
C ALA A 618 -21.50 23.83 -17.48
N GLU A 619 -21.28 23.60 -16.18
CA GLU A 619 -22.12 22.72 -15.36
C GLU A 619 -23.58 23.20 -15.29
N GLN A 620 -23.80 24.52 -15.14
CA GLN A 620 -25.15 25.12 -15.15
C GLN A 620 -25.84 25.02 -16.52
N HIS A 621 -25.07 24.96 -17.61
CA HIS A 621 -25.59 24.84 -18.98
C HIS A 621 -25.58 23.40 -19.50
N GLY A 622 -25.50 22.42 -18.59
CA GLY A 622 -25.71 21.02 -18.91
C GLY A 622 -24.55 20.34 -19.65
N ALA A 623 -23.33 20.90 -19.61
CA ALA A 623 -22.17 20.29 -20.23
C ALA A 623 -21.97 18.85 -19.72
N ALA A 624 -21.73 17.93 -20.65
CA ALA A 624 -21.06 16.67 -20.33
C ALA A 624 -19.57 16.95 -20.08
N PHE A 625 -18.89 16.13 -19.28
CA PHE A 625 -17.49 16.35 -18.95
C PHE A 625 -16.64 15.10 -19.18
N GLU A 626 -15.39 15.31 -19.58
CA GLU A 626 -14.37 14.28 -19.68
C GLU A 626 -13.13 14.60 -18.81
N PRO A 627 -12.40 13.58 -18.34
CA PRO A 627 -11.11 13.77 -17.69
C PRO A 627 -9.98 13.95 -18.72
N VAL A 628 -9.27 15.08 -18.67
CA VAL A 628 -8.10 15.37 -19.51
C VAL A 628 -6.91 15.68 -18.60
N SER A 629 -6.05 14.68 -18.39
CA SER A 629 -5.09 14.72 -17.27
C SER A 629 -5.84 14.96 -15.95
N LEU A 630 -5.42 15.91 -15.14
CA LEU A 630 -6.10 16.30 -13.91
C LEU A 630 -7.29 17.24 -14.14
N TRP A 631 -7.55 17.70 -15.37
CA TRP A 631 -8.65 18.62 -15.66
C TRP A 631 -9.96 17.90 -15.92
N ARG A 632 -11.05 18.44 -15.39
CA ARG A 632 -12.40 18.14 -15.86
C ARG A 632 -12.77 19.18 -16.94
N ARG A 633 -12.90 18.76 -18.20
CA ARG A 633 -13.23 19.65 -19.34
C ARG A 633 -14.62 19.38 -19.87
N ALA A 634 -15.29 20.42 -20.36
CA ALA A 634 -16.55 20.24 -21.06
C ALA A 634 -16.30 19.40 -22.33
N TRP A 635 -16.99 18.26 -22.42
CA TRP A 635 -16.85 17.30 -23.51
C TRP A 635 -17.73 17.71 -24.70
N TYR A 636 -18.99 18.05 -24.42
CA TYR A 636 -19.98 18.61 -25.35
C TYR A 636 -21.15 19.24 -24.53
N PHE A 637 -22.03 19.99 -25.19
CA PHE A 637 -23.18 20.69 -24.61
C PHE A 637 -24.50 20.19 -25.24
N PRO A 638 -25.11 19.12 -24.69
CA PRO A 638 -26.34 18.56 -25.23
C PRO A 638 -27.56 19.45 -24.98
N LYS A 639 -28.45 19.54 -25.97
CA LYS A 639 -29.83 20.00 -25.75
C LYS A 639 -30.70 18.83 -25.30
N ALA A 640 -31.88 19.15 -24.74
CA ALA A 640 -32.82 18.13 -24.30
C ALA A 640 -33.19 17.17 -25.45
N GLY A 641 -32.93 15.88 -25.23
CA GLY A 641 -33.22 14.82 -26.21
C GLY A 641 -32.09 14.51 -27.19
N GLU A 642 -30.97 15.24 -27.16
CA GLU A 642 -29.79 14.92 -27.96
C GLU A 642 -28.90 13.88 -27.26
N ASP A 643 -28.41 12.92 -28.04
CA ASP A 643 -27.21 12.16 -27.66
C ASP A 643 -25.93 12.94 -27.97
N MET A 644 -24.77 12.35 -27.64
CA MET A 644 -23.47 12.97 -27.89
C MET A 644 -23.26 13.30 -29.37
N HIS A 645 -23.54 12.36 -30.27
CA HIS A 645 -23.26 12.52 -31.70
C HIS A 645 -24.13 13.63 -32.31
N GLN A 646 -25.40 13.71 -31.92
CA GLN A 646 -26.32 14.77 -32.35
C GLN A 646 -25.87 16.14 -31.84
N ALA A 647 -25.49 16.24 -30.56
CA ALA A 647 -25.00 17.49 -29.99
C ALA A 647 -23.71 17.95 -30.68
N VAL A 648 -22.74 17.05 -30.85
CA VAL A 648 -21.45 17.33 -31.50
C VAL A 648 -21.63 17.72 -32.96
N ALA A 649 -22.49 17.03 -33.72
CA ALA A 649 -22.79 17.38 -35.11
C ALA A 649 -23.39 18.79 -35.22
N ARG A 650 -24.33 19.13 -34.33
CA ARG A 650 -24.91 20.48 -34.23
C ARG A 650 -23.85 21.53 -33.89
N GLU A 651 -23.00 21.27 -32.90
CA GLU A 651 -21.93 22.17 -32.47
C GLU A 651 -20.90 22.43 -33.59
N CYS A 652 -20.47 21.38 -34.30
CA CYS A 652 -19.57 21.49 -35.46
C CYS A 652 -20.20 22.35 -36.56
N LYS A 653 -21.46 22.06 -36.91
CA LYS A 653 -22.21 22.79 -37.93
C LYS A 653 -22.37 24.27 -37.56
N ALA A 654 -22.79 24.57 -36.34
CA ALA A 654 -22.99 25.94 -35.87
C ALA A 654 -21.68 26.75 -35.91
N THR A 655 -20.56 26.12 -35.51
CA THR A 655 -19.24 26.75 -35.54
C THR A 655 -18.83 27.12 -36.97
N ARG A 656 -18.99 26.20 -37.93
CA ARG A 656 -18.61 26.43 -39.33
C ARG A 656 -19.57 27.36 -40.09
N GLN A 657 -20.85 27.37 -39.73
CA GLN A 657 -21.85 28.20 -40.40
C GLN A 657 -21.94 29.61 -39.83
N SER A 658 -21.61 29.79 -38.55
CA SER A 658 -21.71 31.08 -37.89
C SER A 658 -20.61 31.30 -36.85
N LEU A 659 -20.73 30.68 -35.66
CA LEU A 659 -19.92 31.04 -34.50
C LEU A 659 -19.94 29.97 -33.40
N GLY A 660 -18.75 29.50 -33.03
CA GLY A 660 -18.50 28.60 -31.91
C GLY A 660 -17.61 29.23 -30.84
N MET A 661 -17.77 28.76 -29.60
CA MET A 661 -17.04 29.25 -28.44
C MET A 661 -16.52 28.10 -27.59
N PHE A 662 -15.24 28.13 -27.20
CA PHE A 662 -14.56 27.02 -26.54
C PHE A 662 -13.64 27.48 -25.40
N ASP A 663 -13.65 26.72 -24.30
CA ASP A 663 -12.75 26.95 -23.16
C ASP A 663 -11.38 26.29 -23.42
N ALA A 664 -10.42 27.12 -23.81
CA ALA A 664 -9.02 26.74 -24.06
C ALA A 664 -8.10 27.05 -22.86
N SER A 665 -8.66 27.34 -21.68
CA SER A 665 -7.89 27.73 -20.49
C SER A 665 -6.92 26.66 -20.00
N THR A 666 -7.16 25.39 -20.32
CA THR A 666 -6.41 24.24 -19.80
C THR A 666 -5.07 23.99 -20.48
N LEU A 667 -4.85 24.57 -21.68
CA LEU A 667 -3.57 24.46 -22.39
C LEU A 667 -2.43 24.94 -21.50
N GLY A 668 -1.28 24.25 -21.56
CA GLY A 668 -0.10 24.71 -20.84
C GLY A 668 0.39 26.04 -21.42
N LYS A 669 0.86 26.93 -20.54
CA LYS A 669 1.34 28.26 -20.92
C LYS A 669 2.65 28.53 -20.20
N ILE A 670 3.70 28.86 -20.94
CA ILE A 670 5.03 29.13 -20.39
C ILE A 670 5.52 30.44 -20.98
N GLU A 671 5.94 31.36 -20.11
CA GLU A 671 6.71 32.53 -20.54
C GLU A 671 8.18 32.14 -20.62
N VAL A 672 8.79 32.38 -21.78
CA VAL A 672 10.23 32.21 -22.01
C VAL A 672 10.81 33.60 -22.21
N VAL A 673 11.57 34.08 -21.23
CA VAL A 673 11.99 35.48 -21.13
C VAL A 673 13.50 35.59 -20.99
N GLY A 674 14.12 36.51 -21.72
CA GLY A 674 15.53 36.85 -21.58
C GLY A 674 16.22 37.10 -22.92
N PRO A 675 17.42 37.70 -22.91
CA PRO A 675 18.12 38.08 -24.13
C PRO A 675 18.42 36.89 -25.05
N ASP A 676 18.58 35.68 -24.50
CA ASP A 676 18.85 34.46 -25.26
C ASP A 676 17.58 33.61 -25.54
N ALA A 677 16.38 34.13 -25.23
CA ALA A 677 15.13 33.37 -25.35
C ALA A 677 14.88 32.85 -26.78
N ALA A 678 15.19 33.67 -27.80
CA ALA A 678 15.02 33.26 -29.19
C ALA A 678 15.97 32.13 -29.58
N GLU A 679 17.19 32.12 -29.05
CA GLU A 679 18.17 31.05 -29.27
C GLU A 679 17.74 29.77 -28.54
N PHE A 680 17.32 29.88 -27.28
CA PHE A 680 16.78 28.74 -26.53
C PHE A 680 15.60 28.08 -27.24
N MET A 681 14.61 28.88 -27.67
CA MET A 681 13.47 28.40 -28.46
C MET A 681 13.94 27.73 -29.77
N ASN A 682 14.98 28.29 -30.39
CA ASN A 682 15.59 27.73 -31.59
C ASN A 682 16.32 26.39 -31.35
N ARG A 683 16.84 26.12 -30.15
CA ARG A 683 17.39 24.80 -29.81
C ARG A 683 16.31 23.78 -29.47
N MET A 684 15.25 24.19 -28.78
CA MET A 684 14.19 23.29 -28.31
C MET A 684 13.25 22.79 -29.41
N TYR A 685 12.82 23.66 -30.32
CA TYR A 685 11.79 23.33 -31.33
C TYR A 685 12.39 23.01 -32.70
N THR A 686 11.65 22.31 -33.55
CA THR A 686 12.12 21.86 -34.89
C THR A 686 12.27 22.98 -35.93
N ASN A 687 11.53 24.08 -35.80
CA ASN A 687 11.49 25.21 -36.76
C ASN A 687 12.25 26.46 -36.26
N PRO A 688 12.59 27.43 -37.13
CA PRO A 688 13.55 28.49 -36.77
C PRO A 688 12.91 29.69 -36.05
N TRP A 689 13.22 29.94 -34.78
CA TRP A 689 12.57 30.98 -33.97
C TRP A 689 13.19 32.37 -34.09
N THR A 690 14.47 32.44 -34.43
CA THR A 690 15.21 33.71 -34.60
C THR A 690 14.60 34.60 -35.69
N LYS A 691 13.94 34.02 -36.70
CA LYS A 691 13.27 34.73 -37.81
C LYS A 691 11.82 35.11 -37.54
N LEU A 692 11.22 34.73 -36.40
CA LEU A 692 9.84 35.08 -36.09
C LEU A 692 9.77 36.54 -35.63
N GLY A 693 9.03 37.40 -36.32
CA GLY A 693 8.86 38.80 -35.91
C GLY A 693 8.08 38.95 -34.61
N VAL A 694 8.30 40.05 -33.89
CA VAL A 694 7.43 40.45 -32.76
C VAL A 694 6.00 40.64 -33.26
N GLY A 695 5.01 40.24 -32.45
CA GLY A 695 3.60 40.29 -32.81
C GLY A 695 3.13 39.14 -33.70
N ARG A 696 3.99 38.13 -33.93
CA ARG A 696 3.68 36.96 -34.75
C ARG A 696 3.70 35.68 -33.92
N CYS A 697 2.90 34.72 -34.37
CA CYS A 697 2.83 33.38 -33.82
C CYS A 697 3.43 32.36 -34.78
N ARG A 698 3.78 31.20 -34.23
CA ARG A 698 4.19 30.04 -35.03
C ARG A 698 3.79 28.74 -34.33
N TYR A 699 3.26 27.80 -35.10
CA TYR A 699 3.11 26.42 -34.65
C TYR A 699 4.48 25.73 -34.60
N GLY A 700 4.81 25.10 -33.49
CA GLY A 700 6.09 24.42 -33.28
C GLY A 700 5.91 22.97 -32.85
N LEU A 701 6.82 22.10 -33.27
CA LEU A 701 6.94 20.74 -32.77
C LEU A 701 8.13 20.65 -31.80
N LEU A 702 7.88 20.03 -30.65
CA LEU A 702 8.88 19.69 -29.65
C LEU A 702 9.15 18.19 -29.73
N LEU A 703 10.42 17.81 -29.89
CA LEU A 703 10.82 16.40 -29.98
C LEU A 703 11.61 15.97 -28.75
N GLY A 704 11.66 14.67 -28.49
CA GLY A 704 12.67 14.10 -27.60
C GLY A 704 13.99 13.90 -28.34
N GLU A 705 15.06 13.58 -27.61
CA GLU A 705 16.36 13.23 -28.24
C GLU A 705 16.27 12.05 -29.22
N ASP A 706 15.28 11.19 -29.04
CA ASP A 706 14.96 10.07 -29.92
C ASP A 706 14.27 10.47 -31.23
N GLY A 707 13.93 11.74 -31.41
CA GLY A 707 13.38 12.30 -32.65
C GLY A 707 11.86 12.16 -32.80
N PHE A 708 11.17 11.63 -31.80
CA PHE A 708 9.71 11.50 -31.79
C PHE A 708 9.04 12.74 -31.22
N ILE A 709 7.82 13.01 -31.68
CA ILE A 709 7.01 14.14 -31.20
C ILE A 709 6.68 13.93 -29.73
N ARG A 710 6.98 14.95 -28.91
CA ARG A 710 6.65 14.98 -27.47
C ARG A 710 5.50 15.90 -27.20
N ASP A 711 5.50 17.07 -27.82
CA ASP A 711 4.46 18.07 -27.66
C ASP A 711 4.45 18.99 -28.88
N ASP A 712 3.42 19.81 -28.97
CA ASP A 712 3.23 20.81 -29.99
C ASP A 712 2.46 22.02 -29.44
N GLY A 713 2.38 23.08 -30.23
CA GLY A 713 1.57 24.22 -29.87
C GLY A 713 1.92 25.48 -30.64
N VAL A 714 1.14 26.52 -30.41
CA VAL A 714 1.35 27.83 -31.02
C VAL A 714 2.06 28.75 -30.03
N VAL A 715 3.20 29.29 -30.43
CA VAL A 715 3.97 30.22 -29.60
C VAL A 715 3.89 31.61 -30.20
N GLY A 716 3.53 32.59 -29.37
CA GLY A 716 3.53 34.01 -29.72
C GLY A 716 4.81 34.71 -29.28
N ARG A 717 5.44 35.48 -30.16
CA ARG A 717 6.57 36.36 -29.80
C ARG A 717 6.05 37.74 -29.40
N LEU A 718 5.99 38.01 -28.10
CA LEU A 718 5.37 39.23 -27.55
C LEU A 718 6.32 40.44 -27.58
N THR A 719 7.60 40.22 -27.30
CA THR A 719 8.67 41.23 -27.43
C THR A 719 9.89 40.56 -28.05
N GLN A 720 11.00 41.31 -28.24
CA GLN A 720 12.21 40.74 -28.81
C GLN A 720 12.78 39.58 -27.98
N ASP A 721 12.56 39.60 -26.68
CA ASP A 721 13.12 38.75 -25.64
C ASP A 721 12.05 37.99 -24.83
N ARG A 722 10.78 37.97 -25.28
CA ARG A 722 9.67 37.28 -24.59
C ARG A 722 8.80 36.47 -25.53
N PHE A 723 8.65 35.19 -25.23
CA PHE A 723 7.75 34.28 -25.92
C PHE A 723 6.67 33.75 -24.96
N HIS A 724 5.43 33.70 -25.45
CA HIS A 724 4.32 33.02 -24.82
C HIS A 724 4.11 31.67 -25.50
N VAL A 725 4.64 30.62 -24.87
CA VAL A 725 4.57 29.25 -25.37
C VAL A 725 3.25 28.62 -24.91
N THR A 726 2.43 28.15 -25.85
CA THR A 726 1.34 27.24 -25.54
C THR A 726 1.75 25.79 -25.80
N THR A 727 1.28 24.88 -24.96
CA THR A 727 1.54 23.44 -25.04
C THR A 727 0.21 22.69 -24.96
N THR A 728 0.22 21.38 -25.21
CA THR A 728 -0.96 20.55 -24.94
C THR A 728 -1.38 20.61 -23.47
N THR A 729 -2.67 20.34 -23.20
CA THR A 729 -3.22 20.34 -21.83
C THR A 729 -2.51 19.30 -20.94
N GLY A 730 -2.33 18.08 -21.45
CA GLY A 730 -1.67 16.99 -20.71
C GLY A 730 -0.15 17.15 -20.63
N GLY A 731 0.47 17.85 -21.59
CA GLY A 731 1.91 18.03 -21.69
C GLY A 731 2.49 19.18 -20.86
N ALA A 732 1.66 20.09 -20.34
CA ALA A 732 2.08 21.35 -19.71
C ALA A 732 3.26 21.22 -18.72
N ALA A 733 3.13 20.36 -17.70
CA ALA A 733 4.19 20.16 -16.72
C ALA A 733 5.43 19.49 -17.30
N ARG A 734 5.24 18.54 -18.23
CA ARG A 734 6.32 17.80 -18.88
C ARG A 734 7.16 18.72 -19.77
N VAL A 735 6.54 19.60 -20.55
CA VAL A 735 7.26 20.55 -21.42
C VAL A 735 8.09 21.53 -20.59
N LEU A 736 7.53 22.11 -19.52
CA LEU A 736 8.29 22.98 -18.63
C LEU A 736 9.49 22.25 -18.02
N ASN A 737 9.28 21.05 -17.47
CA ASN A 737 10.36 20.26 -16.88
C ASN A 737 11.45 19.93 -17.91
N MET A 738 11.07 19.59 -19.14
CA MET A 738 12.03 19.33 -20.21
C MET A 738 12.81 20.59 -20.58
N MET A 739 12.15 21.75 -20.68
CA MET A 739 12.84 23.02 -20.95
C MET A 739 13.80 23.41 -19.81
N GLU A 740 13.38 23.23 -18.55
CA GLU A 740 14.22 23.47 -17.36
C GLU A 740 15.42 22.51 -17.30
N ASP A 741 15.23 21.23 -17.64
CA ASP A 741 16.31 20.24 -17.70
C ASP A 741 17.42 20.70 -18.66
N TYR A 742 17.08 20.97 -19.93
CA TYR A 742 18.05 21.48 -20.91
C TYR A 742 18.69 22.81 -20.49
N LEU A 743 17.91 23.74 -19.94
CA LEU A 743 18.44 25.03 -19.51
C LEU A 743 19.42 24.90 -18.33
N GLN A 744 19.13 24.01 -17.36
CA GLN A 744 19.94 23.85 -16.16
C GLN A 744 21.15 22.94 -16.38
N THR A 745 21.03 21.90 -17.21
CA THR A 745 22.06 20.86 -17.35
C THR A 745 22.91 21.00 -18.61
N GLU A 746 22.30 21.42 -19.73
CA GLU A 746 23.01 21.46 -21.03
C GLU A 746 23.43 22.87 -21.44
N TRP A 747 22.58 23.87 -21.19
CA TRP A 747 22.81 25.26 -21.62
C TRP A 747 22.72 26.29 -20.49
N PRO A 748 23.41 26.09 -19.33
CA PRO A 748 23.35 27.01 -18.21
C PRO A 748 23.95 28.40 -18.51
N GLU A 749 24.64 28.55 -19.63
CA GLU A 749 25.16 29.85 -20.11
C GLU A 749 24.08 30.76 -20.69
N LEU A 750 22.94 30.22 -21.14
CA LEU A 750 21.87 31.00 -21.76
C LEU A 750 21.12 31.82 -20.70
N LYS A 751 20.99 33.12 -20.94
CA LYS A 751 20.25 34.04 -20.07
C LYS A 751 18.77 33.98 -20.40
N VAL A 752 18.12 32.92 -19.93
CA VAL A 752 16.69 32.66 -20.12
C VAL A 752 16.05 32.33 -18.77
N SER A 753 14.82 32.76 -18.59
CA SER A 753 13.97 32.41 -17.46
C SER A 753 12.67 31.82 -17.99
N LEU A 754 12.28 30.70 -17.40
CA LEU A 754 11.04 30.00 -17.73
C LEU A 754 10.06 30.23 -16.59
N THR A 755 8.79 30.48 -16.93
CA THR A 755 7.74 30.63 -15.90
C THR A 755 6.45 30.04 -16.41
N SER A 756 5.91 29.05 -15.69
CA SER A 756 4.55 28.59 -15.97
C SER A 756 3.56 29.73 -15.71
N THR A 757 2.76 30.04 -16.71
CA THR A 757 1.61 30.95 -16.61
C THR A 757 0.30 30.24 -16.96
N THR A 758 0.29 28.91 -16.93
CA THR A 758 -0.87 28.06 -17.26
C THR A 758 -2.13 28.51 -16.50
N GLU A 759 -2.05 28.65 -15.18
CA GLU A 759 -3.20 29.04 -14.36
C GLU A 759 -3.40 30.56 -14.24
N GLN A 760 -2.47 31.36 -14.77
CA GLN A 760 -2.60 32.82 -14.76
C GLN A 760 -3.62 33.30 -15.79
N TRP A 761 -3.80 32.55 -16.89
CA TRP A 761 -4.61 32.97 -18.04
C TRP A 761 -5.82 32.05 -18.24
N ALA A 762 -7.03 32.65 -18.20
CA ALA A 762 -8.20 32.03 -18.79
C ALA A 762 -8.23 32.36 -20.28
N VAL A 763 -8.63 31.39 -21.10
CA VAL A 763 -8.60 31.52 -22.56
C VAL A 763 -9.92 31.08 -23.15
N VAL A 764 -10.52 31.98 -23.93
CA VAL A 764 -11.72 31.71 -24.71
C VAL A 764 -11.37 31.75 -26.18
N ALA A 765 -11.57 30.63 -26.88
CA ALA A 765 -11.44 30.55 -28.32
C ALA A 765 -12.80 30.83 -28.98
N ILE A 766 -12.82 31.79 -29.91
CA ILE A 766 -13.98 32.14 -30.73
C ILE A 766 -13.66 31.77 -32.17
N ASN A 767 -14.46 30.89 -32.77
CA ASN A 767 -14.20 30.30 -34.09
C ASN A 767 -15.43 30.43 -35.00
N GLY A 768 -15.24 30.76 -36.27
CA GLY A 768 -16.31 30.84 -37.27
C GLY A 768 -16.31 32.15 -38.05
N PRO A 769 -17.09 32.24 -39.15
CA PRO A 769 -17.11 33.41 -40.03
C PRO A 769 -17.55 34.71 -39.33
N ASN A 770 -18.32 34.63 -38.23
CA ASN A 770 -18.74 35.81 -37.47
C ASN A 770 -17.80 36.15 -36.29
N ALA A 771 -16.67 35.45 -36.14
CA ALA A 771 -15.75 35.63 -35.00
C ALA A 771 -15.24 37.07 -34.85
N ARG A 772 -14.74 37.68 -35.94
CA ARG A 772 -14.26 39.08 -35.91
C ARG A 772 -15.38 40.05 -35.56
N LYS A 773 -16.55 39.91 -36.21
CA LYS A 773 -17.71 40.79 -35.97
C LYS A 773 -18.14 40.81 -34.50
N LEU A 774 -18.07 39.67 -33.81
CA LEU A 774 -18.38 39.60 -32.38
C LEU A 774 -17.35 40.37 -31.54
N ILE A 775 -16.05 40.13 -31.78
CA ILE A 775 -15.02 40.57 -30.84
C ILE A 775 -14.50 41.99 -31.12
N GLU A 776 -14.57 42.45 -32.37
CA GLU A 776 -14.03 43.75 -32.80
C GLU A 776 -14.54 44.92 -31.96
N PRO A 777 -15.84 45.04 -31.62
CA PRO A 777 -16.34 46.11 -30.75
C PRO A 777 -15.82 46.07 -29.31
N MET A 778 -15.24 44.94 -28.89
CA MET A 778 -14.77 44.70 -27.51
C MET A 778 -13.26 44.87 -27.34
N VAL A 779 -12.52 45.01 -28.45
CA VAL A 779 -11.07 45.20 -28.47
C VAL A 779 -10.74 46.69 -28.41
N GLU A 780 -9.88 47.07 -27.48
CA GLU A 780 -9.41 48.44 -27.31
C GLU A 780 -7.90 48.52 -27.56
N GLY A 781 -7.48 49.51 -28.36
CA GLY A 781 -6.07 49.82 -28.61
C GLY A 781 -5.37 48.92 -29.63
N LEU A 782 -6.11 48.11 -30.40
CA LEU A 782 -5.60 47.22 -31.44
C LEU A 782 -6.56 47.18 -32.63
N ASP A 783 -6.05 47.45 -33.83
CA ASP A 783 -6.78 47.20 -35.08
C ASP A 783 -6.68 45.71 -35.43
N ILE A 784 -7.83 45.05 -35.57
CA ILE A 784 -7.92 43.62 -35.85
C ILE A 784 -8.43 43.31 -37.27
N SER A 785 -8.37 44.28 -38.17
CA SER A 785 -8.64 44.08 -39.60
C SER A 785 -7.71 43.00 -40.20
N ASP A 786 -8.07 42.49 -41.38
CA ASP A 786 -7.27 41.46 -42.04
C ASP A 786 -5.86 41.90 -42.39
N GLU A 787 -5.72 43.15 -42.81
CA GLU A 787 -4.45 43.76 -43.17
C GLU A 787 -3.59 44.06 -41.95
N ALA A 788 -4.20 44.59 -40.88
CA ALA A 788 -3.49 45.02 -39.67
C ALA A 788 -3.10 43.84 -38.76
N PHE A 789 -3.96 42.82 -38.66
CA PHE A 789 -3.77 41.68 -37.77
C PHE A 789 -3.96 40.36 -38.52
N PRO A 790 -3.08 40.02 -39.50
CA PRO A 790 -3.25 38.83 -40.35
C PRO A 790 -3.14 37.52 -39.56
N HIS A 791 -3.58 36.40 -40.13
CA HIS A 791 -3.51 35.08 -39.50
C HIS A 791 -2.11 34.79 -38.91
N MET A 792 -2.06 34.14 -37.75
CA MET A 792 -0.88 33.93 -36.90
C MET A 792 -0.29 35.24 -36.32
N SER A 793 -1.14 36.19 -35.91
CA SER A 793 -0.74 37.38 -35.14
C SER A 793 -0.98 37.21 -33.65
N VAL A 794 -0.20 37.91 -32.83
CA VAL A 794 -0.44 38.10 -31.39
C VAL A 794 -0.21 39.54 -31.00
N ALA A 795 -1.01 40.08 -30.10
CA ALA A 795 -0.76 41.38 -29.48
C ALA A 795 -1.29 41.43 -28.05
N GLU A 796 -0.70 42.32 -27.26
CA GLU A 796 -1.27 42.76 -25.99
C GLU A 796 -2.26 43.91 -26.28
N CYS A 797 -3.46 43.83 -25.69
CA CYS A 797 -4.51 44.82 -25.86
C CYS A 797 -5.32 44.96 -24.56
N LYS A 798 -6.40 45.74 -24.61
CA LYS A 798 -7.49 45.62 -23.63
C LYS A 798 -8.69 44.99 -24.28
N PHE A 799 -9.38 44.13 -23.54
CA PHE A 799 -10.63 43.50 -23.94
C PHE A 799 -11.67 43.81 -22.87
N LEU A 800 -12.71 44.59 -23.21
CA LEU A 800 -13.69 45.11 -22.24
C LEU A 800 -13.03 45.77 -21.02
N GLY A 801 -12.03 46.63 -21.24
CA GLY A 801 -11.26 47.33 -20.20
C GLY A 801 -10.24 46.48 -19.45
N VAL A 802 -10.17 45.16 -19.68
CA VAL A 802 -9.24 44.24 -19.00
C VAL A 802 -7.99 44.02 -19.85
N PRO A 803 -6.77 44.06 -19.29
CA PRO A 803 -5.56 43.68 -20.02
C PRO A 803 -5.66 42.24 -20.55
N ALA A 804 -5.43 42.07 -21.85
CA ALA A 804 -5.60 40.82 -22.55
C ALA A 804 -4.47 40.57 -23.54
N ARG A 805 -4.31 39.31 -23.94
CA ARG A 805 -3.56 38.94 -25.14
C ARG A 805 -4.50 38.34 -26.14
N LEU A 806 -4.46 38.86 -27.35
CA LEU A 806 -5.27 38.39 -28.45
C LEU A 806 -4.38 37.63 -29.43
N PHE A 807 -4.75 36.39 -29.70
CA PHE A 807 -4.12 35.56 -30.73
C PHE A 807 -5.09 35.42 -31.88
N ARG A 808 -4.65 35.67 -33.12
CA ARG A 808 -5.40 35.29 -34.31
C ARG A 808 -4.83 33.99 -34.86
N MET A 809 -5.41 32.88 -34.43
CA MET A 809 -5.03 31.54 -34.83
C MET A 809 -6.26 30.65 -34.87
N SER A 810 -6.15 29.46 -35.46
CA SER A 810 -7.28 28.54 -35.54
C SER A 810 -6.80 27.09 -35.45
N PHE A 811 -7.50 26.31 -34.65
CA PHE A 811 -7.37 24.85 -34.61
C PHE A 811 -8.58 24.15 -35.27
N THR A 812 -9.46 24.91 -35.92
CA THR A 812 -10.70 24.43 -36.57
C THR A 812 -10.68 24.61 -38.09
N GLY A 813 -9.73 25.41 -38.60
CA GLY A 813 -9.66 25.84 -39.99
C GLY A 813 -10.57 27.01 -40.37
N GLU A 814 -11.43 27.46 -39.44
CA GLU A 814 -12.21 28.69 -39.59
C GLU A 814 -11.41 29.92 -39.15
N LEU A 815 -11.91 31.13 -39.44
CA LEU A 815 -11.45 32.36 -38.78
C LEU A 815 -11.56 32.18 -37.26
N GLY A 816 -10.45 32.44 -36.55
CA GLY A 816 -10.35 32.14 -35.12
C GLY A 816 -9.55 33.17 -34.34
N TYR A 817 -9.99 33.41 -33.10
CA TYR A 817 -9.31 34.25 -32.13
C TYR A 817 -9.29 33.59 -30.75
N GLU A 818 -8.15 33.62 -30.06
CA GLU A 818 -8.06 33.26 -28.65
C GLU A 818 -7.83 34.49 -27.78
N ILE A 819 -8.75 34.71 -26.85
CA ILE A 819 -8.75 35.87 -25.95
C ILE A 819 -8.24 35.39 -24.59
N ASN A 820 -7.05 35.84 -24.23
CA ASN A 820 -6.37 35.45 -23.00
C ASN A 820 -6.50 36.60 -22.00
N VAL A 821 -7.19 36.36 -20.88
CA VAL A 821 -7.34 37.33 -19.78
C VAL A 821 -6.84 36.74 -18.46
N PRO A 822 -6.44 37.56 -17.47
CA PRO A 822 -6.13 37.04 -16.14
C PRO A 822 -7.28 36.16 -15.63
N ALA A 823 -6.97 34.98 -15.10
CA ALA A 823 -7.95 33.90 -14.86
C ALA A 823 -9.18 34.35 -14.03
N ARG A 824 -9.00 35.29 -13.10
CA ARG A 824 -10.08 35.89 -12.31
C ARG A 824 -11.19 36.56 -13.13
N TYR A 825 -10.93 36.94 -14.38
CA TYR A 825 -11.90 37.53 -15.29
C TYR A 825 -12.49 36.52 -16.28
N GLY A 826 -12.02 35.27 -16.29
CA GLY A 826 -12.40 34.26 -17.30
C GLY A 826 -13.91 34.03 -17.38
N LEU A 827 -14.59 33.89 -16.23
CA LEU A 827 -16.05 33.70 -16.20
C LEU A 827 -16.82 34.91 -16.73
N SER A 828 -16.37 36.12 -16.38
CA SER A 828 -17.01 37.36 -16.84
C SER A 828 -16.83 37.55 -18.34
N LEU A 829 -15.62 37.27 -18.87
CA LEU A 829 -15.35 37.27 -20.30
C LEU A 829 -16.25 36.26 -21.03
N TRP A 830 -16.33 35.03 -20.52
CA TRP A 830 -17.17 33.98 -21.11
C TRP A 830 -18.63 34.42 -21.22
N LYS A 831 -19.20 34.94 -20.13
CA LYS A 831 -20.59 35.41 -20.12
C LYS A 831 -20.82 36.57 -21.10
N ALA A 832 -19.92 37.56 -21.13
CA ALA A 832 -20.05 38.72 -22.01
C ALA A 832 -20.01 38.34 -23.50
N LEU A 833 -19.10 37.45 -23.87
CA LEU A 833 -19.00 36.93 -25.23
C LEU A 833 -20.23 36.07 -25.60
N TYR A 834 -20.68 35.20 -24.70
CA TYR A 834 -21.86 34.37 -24.92
C TYR A 834 -23.13 35.22 -25.10
N GLU A 835 -23.32 36.26 -24.29
CA GLU A 835 -24.46 37.18 -24.39
C GLU A 835 -24.43 37.99 -25.69
N ALA A 836 -23.31 38.64 -26.00
CA ALA A 836 -23.17 39.43 -27.23
C ALA A 836 -23.23 38.56 -28.50
N GLY A 837 -22.78 37.31 -28.41
CA GLY A 837 -22.78 36.35 -29.51
C GLY A 837 -24.16 35.76 -29.83
N GLN A 838 -25.18 35.96 -29.00
CA GLN A 838 -26.53 35.44 -29.27
C GLN A 838 -27.08 35.92 -30.64
N GLN A 839 -26.74 37.13 -31.06
CA GLN A 839 -27.13 37.68 -32.37
C GLN A 839 -26.53 36.90 -33.57
N TYR A 840 -25.51 36.07 -33.32
CA TYR A 840 -24.83 35.23 -34.29
C TYR A 840 -25.03 33.73 -34.00
N ASP A 841 -26.03 33.36 -33.18
CA ASP A 841 -26.29 31.97 -32.79
C ASP A 841 -25.04 31.27 -32.19
N ILE A 842 -24.32 32.01 -31.34
CA ILE A 842 -23.09 31.51 -30.70
C ILE A 842 -23.33 30.19 -29.99
N THR A 843 -22.54 29.18 -30.37
CA THR A 843 -22.68 27.82 -29.82
C THR A 843 -21.46 27.47 -28.97
N PRO A 844 -21.62 27.26 -27.65
CA PRO A 844 -20.56 26.70 -26.84
C PRO A 844 -20.34 25.25 -27.29
N TYR A 845 -19.08 24.85 -27.41
CA TYR A 845 -18.72 23.49 -27.76
C TYR A 845 -17.62 22.95 -26.87
N GLY A 846 -17.55 21.63 -26.76
CA GLY A 846 -16.58 20.93 -25.92
C GLY A 846 -15.41 20.32 -26.69
N THR A 847 -14.65 19.46 -26.01
CA THR A 847 -13.48 18.80 -26.60
C THR A 847 -13.82 17.85 -27.74
N GLU A 848 -14.99 17.21 -27.75
CA GLU A 848 -15.37 16.29 -28.83
C GLU A 848 -15.54 17.03 -30.16
N THR A 849 -16.29 18.13 -30.17
CA THR A 849 -16.41 19.00 -31.34
C THR A 849 -15.07 19.61 -31.73
N MET A 850 -14.21 19.98 -30.77
CA MET A 850 -12.85 20.42 -31.06
C MET A 850 -12.04 19.33 -31.79
N HIS A 851 -12.17 18.06 -31.39
CA HIS A 851 -11.52 16.92 -32.05
C HIS A 851 -12.05 16.66 -33.47
N VAL A 852 -13.36 16.81 -33.71
CA VAL A 852 -13.93 16.72 -35.06
C VAL A 852 -13.38 17.84 -35.95
N LEU A 853 -13.48 19.10 -35.50
CA LEU A 853 -13.11 20.27 -36.30
C LEU A 853 -11.64 20.27 -36.70
N ARG A 854 -10.74 19.83 -35.80
CA ARG A 854 -9.30 19.70 -36.09
C ARG A 854 -8.99 18.52 -37.01
N ALA A 855 -9.70 17.39 -36.85
CA ALA A 855 -9.50 16.20 -37.68
C ALA A 855 -9.96 16.42 -39.12
N GLU A 856 -11.04 17.19 -39.33
CA GLU A 856 -11.46 17.66 -40.66
C GLU A 856 -10.34 18.44 -41.38
N LYS A 857 -9.43 19.08 -40.63
CA LYS A 857 -8.25 19.80 -41.16
C LYS A 857 -6.97 18.96 -41.17
N GLY A 858 -7.01 17.72 -40.70
CA GLY A 858 -5.83 16.85 -40.59
C GLY A 858 -4.82 17.32 -39.53
N TYR A 859 -5.23 18.12 -38.55
CA TYR A 859 -4.37 18.50 -37.44
C TYR A 859 -4.27 17.36 -36.43
N ILE A 860 -3.08 17.18 -35.86
CA ILE A 860 -2.82 16.11 -34.89
C ILE A 860 -3.28 16.49 -33.48
N ILE A 861 -3.57 15.50 -32.66
CA ILE A 861 -3.56 15.59 -31.20
C ILE A 861 -2.43 14.71 -30.67
N VAL A 862 -1.46 15.34 -30.01
CA VAL A 862 -0.37 14.59 -29.38
C VAL A 862 -0.93 13.68 -28.29
N GLY A 863 -0.57 12.40 -28.35
CA GLY A 863 -1.08 11.34 -27.47
C GLY A 863 -2.24 10.53 -28.07
N GLN A 864 -2.87 11.02 -29.14
CA GLN A 864 -3.90 10.31 -29.89
C GLN A 864 -3.40 9.90 -31.28
N ASP A 865 -2.96 10.87 -32.10
CA ASP A 865 -2.36 10.61 -33.41
C ASP A 865 -0.86 10.35 -33.33
N THR A 866 -0.27 10.49 -32.14
CA THR A 866 1.12 10.18 -31.84
C THR A 866 1.20 9.33 -30.58
N ASP A 867 1.95 8.23 -30.63
CA ASP A 867 2.06 7.24 -29.54
C ASP A 867 3.46 7.19 -28.90
N GLY A 868 4.29 8.21 -29.16
CA GLY A 868 5.69 8.25 -28.76
C GLY A 868 6.64 7.57 -29.76
N THR A 869 6.13 7.07 -30.90
CA THR A 869 6.92 6.50 -32.00
C THR A 869 6.70 7.18 -33.35
N VAL A 870 5.93 8.27 -33.35
CA VAL A 870 5.62 9.09 -34.54
C VAL A 870 6.58 10.27 -34.63
N THR A 871 7.35 10.33 -35.72
CA THR A 871 8.21 11.47 -36.05
C THR A 871 7.42 12.58 -36.76
N PRO A 872 7.98 13.79 -36.94
CA PRO A 872 7.34 14.80 -37.77
C PRO A 872 7.06 14.35 -39.20
N ASP A 873 7.93 13.52 -39.80
CA ASP A 873 7.68 13.01 -41.16
C ASP A 873 6.55 11.97 -41.18
N ASP A 874 6.47 11.13 -40.15
CA ASP A 874 5.38 10.17 -39.96
C ASP A 874 4.04 10.88 -39.84
N ALA A 875 3.97 11.98 -39.09
CA ALA A 875 2.76 12.79 -38.94
C ALA A 875 2.44 13.68 -40.18
N SER A 876 3.20 13.55 -41.28
CA SER A 876 3.15 14.44 -42.45
C SER A 876 3.35 15.94 -42.11
N LEU A 877 4.11 16.21 -41.05
CA LEU A 877 4.51 17.54 -40.57
C LEU A 877 5.99 17.84 -40.83
N GLY A 878 6.62 17.18 -41.82
CA GLY A 878 8.01 17.45 -42.21
C GLY A 878 8.26 18.91 -42.63
N TRP A 879 7.22 19.64 -43.04
CA TRP A 879 7.28 21.08 -43.31
C TRP A 879 7.62 21.93 -42.07
N ALA A 880 7.32 21.42 -40.87
CA ALA A 880 7.63 22.07 -39.60
C ALA A 880 9.08 21.83 -39.15
N ILE A 881 9.92 21.16 -39.95
CA ILE A 881 11.36 21.04 -39.70
C ILE A 881 12.11 22.13 -40.47
N GLY A 882 12.89 22.94 -39.75
CA GLY A 882 13.74 23.95 -40.36
C GLY A 882 14.92 23.31 -41.10
N LYS A 883 14.80 23.13 -42.43
CA LYS A 883 15.82 22.48 -43.28
C LYS A 883 17.22 23.08 -43.15
N GLN A 884 17.32 24.39 -42.92
CA GLN A 884 18.58 25.12 -42.79
C GLN A 884 19.08 25.25 -41.34
N LYS A 885 18.32 24.77 -40.34
CA LYS A 885 18.77 24.87 -38.95
C LYS A 885 19.96 23.95 -38.74
N PRO A 886 21.04 24.39 -38.08
CA PRO A 886 22.19 23.54 -37.82
C PRO A 886 21.81 22.37 -36.90
N ASP A 887 21.08 22.66 -35.82
CA ASP A 887 20.66 21.65 -34.85
C ASP A 887 19.35 22.01 -34.12
N PHE A 888 18.77 21.02 -33.44
CA PHE A 888 17.69 21.13 -32.45
C PHE A 888 17.54 19.79 -31.72
N VAL A 889 16.93 19.78 -30.53
CA VAL A 889 16.70 18.56 -29.75
C VAL A 889 15.98 17.50 -30.59
N GLY A 890 16.58 16.33 -30.74
CA GLY A 890 16.05 15.20 -31.53
C GLY A 890 16.46 15.16 -33.00
N LYS A 891 17.04 16.23 -33.56
CA LYS A 891 17.42 16.29 -34.99
C LYS A 891 18.34 15.13 -35.39
N ARG A 892 19.34 14.82 -34.56
CA ARG A 892 20.31 13.76 -34.82
C ARG A 892 19.66 12.39 -34.99
N SER A 893 18.60 12.10 -34.25
CA SER A 893 17.92 10.81 -34.28
C SER A 893 17.07 10.61 -35.53
N LEU A 894 16.55 11.69 -36.13
CA LEU A 894 15.82 11.64 -37.40
C LEU A 894 16.66 11.07 -38.55
N ALA A 895 17.99 11.08 -38.44
CA ALA A 895 18.90 10.51 -39.44
C ALA A 895 19.26 9.02 -39.19
N ARG A 896 18.69 8.38 -38.17
CA ARG A 896 18.97 6.95 -37.88
C ARG A 896 18.30 6.05 -38.92
N PRO A 897 18.87 4.87 -39.24
CA PRO A 897 18.31 3.97 -40.26
C PRO A 897 16.83 3.64 -40.09
N ASP A 898 16.35 3.46 -38.85
CA ASP A 898 14.94 3.15 -38.58
C ASP A 898 13.98 4.33 -38.88
N MET A 899 14.46 5.57 -38.74
CA MET A 899 13.67 6.78 -39.04
C MET A 899 13.62 7.07 -40.55
N LEU A 900 14.48 6.44 -41.33
CA LEU A 900 14.60 6.64 -42.77
C LEU A 900 13.92 5.52 -43.59
N LYS A 901 13.35 4.51 -42.93
CA LYS A 901 12.62 3.44 -43.62
C LYS A 901 11.42 4.01 -44.37
N SER A 902 11.18 3.52 -45.59
CA SER A 902 10.03 3.93 -46.40
C SER A 902 8.71 3.32 -45.91
N ASP A 903 8.78 2.20 -45.18
CA ASP A 903 7.62 1.47 -44.66
C ASP A 903 7.21 1.87 -43.23
N ARG A 904 7.72 3.01 -42.74
CA ARG A 904 7.24 3.60 -41.48
C ARG A 904 5.74 3.85 -41.53
N LYS A 905 5.11 3.86 -40.36
CA LYS A 905 3.69 4.18 -40.25
C LYS A 905 3.50 5.67 -40.45
N HIS A 906 2.89 6.04 -41.56
CA HIS A 906 2.59 7.42 -41.89
C HIS A 906 1.14 7.72 -41.54
N LEU A 907 0.89 8.87 -40.95
CA LEU A 907 -0.45 9.39 -40.72
C LEU A 907 -1.08 9.76 -42.06
N VAL A 908 -2.26 9.18 -42.31
CA VAL A 908 -3.05 9.32 -43.54
C VAL A 908 -4.53 9.46 -43.21
N GLY A 909 -5.30 9.93 -44.19
CA GLY A 909 -6.76 9.95 -44.08
C GLY A 909 -7.36 8.63 -44.54
N LEU A 910 -8.50 8.24 -43.97
CA LEU A 910 -9.29 7.09 -44.37
C LEU A 910 -10.73 7.54 -44.64
N LEU A 911 -11.27 7.07 -45.76
CA LEU A 911 -12.63 7.34 -46.19
C LEU A 911 -13.35 6.00 -46.36
N THR A 912 -14.32 5.72 -45.49
CA THR A 912 -15.10 4.47 -45.56
C THR A 912 -15.91 4.39 -46.85
N ASN A 913 -16.06 3.17 -47.38
CA ASN A 913 -16.89 2.91 -48.55
C ASN A 913 -18.36 3.19 -48.27
N ASP A 914 -18.87 2.80 -47.10
CA ASP A 914 -20.12 3.33 -46.56
C ASP A 914 -19.84 4.68 -45.88
N PRO A 915 -20.28 5.82 -46.46
CA PRO A 915 -19.99 7.14 -45.90
C PRO A 915 -20.68 7.38 -44.55
N LYS A 916 -21.59 6.51 -44.10
CA LYS A 916 -22.23 6.63 -42.77
C LYS A 916 -21.51 5.84 -41.69
N LEU A 917 -20.61 4.94 -42.06
CA LEU A 917 -19.87 4.12 -41.11
C LEU A 917 -18.75 4.93 -40.48
N VAL A 918 -18.88 5.23 -39.18
CA VAL A 918 -17.78 5.79 -38.37
C VAL A 918 -16.94 4.62 -37.85
N LEU A 919 -15.64 4.64 -38.11
CA LEU A 919 -14.72 3.59 -37.66
C LEU A 919 -14.46 3.69 -36.16
N GLU A 920 -14.12 2.56 -35.52
CA GLU A 920 -13.66 2.54 -34.13
C GLU A 920 -12.20 3.04 -34.05
N GLU A 921 -11.95 4.04 -33.19
CA GLU A 921 -10.58 4.47 -32.88
C GLU A 921 -9.81 3.29 -32.23
N GLY A 922 -8.62 2.98 -32.73
CA GLY A 922 -7.83 1.80 -32.34
C GLY A 922 -8.07 0.55 -33.21
N ALA A 923 -9.02 0.58 -34.15
CA ALA A 923 -9.25 -0.53 -35.09
C ALA A 923 -7.97 -0.86 -35.88
N GLN A 924 -7.64 -2.16 -35.94
CA GLN A 924 -6.43 -2.65 -36.60
C GLN A 924 -6.62 -2.75 -38.12
N ILE A 925 -5.62 -2.30 -38.88
CA ILE A 925 -5.70 -2.21 -40.33
C ILE A 925 -4.88 -3.33 -40.96
N VAL A 926 -5.46 -4.06 -41.91
CA VAL A 926 -4.81 -5.13 -42.68
C VAL A 926 -5.00 -4.92 -44.19
N ALA A 927 -4.10 -5.50 -44.98
CA ALA A 927 -4.20 -5.48 -46.44
C ALA A 927 -5.24 -6.48 -46.99
N ASP A 928 -5.39 -7.63 -46.31
CA ASP A 928 -6.28 -8.72 -46.71
C ASP A 928 -7.02 -9.25 -45.47
N PRO A 929 -8.36 -9.10 -45.39
CA PRO A 929 -9.15 -9.56 -44.26
C PRO A 929 -9.30 -11.08 -44.22
N LYS A 930 -8.86 -11.79 -45.27
CA LYS A 930 -8.85 -13.26 -45.35
C LYS A 930 -7.45 -13.85 -45.12
N GLN A 931 -6.47 -13.02 -44.80
CA GLN A 931 -5.13 -13.50 -44.48
C GLN A 931 -5.19 -14.50 -43.31
N ALA A 932 -4.43 -15.59 -43.43
CA ALA A 932 -4.34 -16.60 -42.38
C ALA A 932 -3.87 -15.98 -41.06
N LEU A 933 -4.48 -16.39 -39.95
CA LEU A 933 -4.09 -15.91 -38.63
C LEU A 933 -2.71 -16.43 -38.24
N PRO A 934 -1.84 -15.60 -37.64
CA PRO A 934 -2.04 -14.17 -37.35
C PRO A 934 -1.90 -13.29 -38.61
N MET A 935 -2.80 -12.30 -38.75
CA MET A 935 -2.74 -11.32 -39.85
C MET A 935 -1.59 -10.33 -39.64
N THR A 936 -1.03 -9.82 -40.74
CA THR A 936 -0.06 -8.74 -40.74
C THR A 936 -0.79 -7.41 -40.55
N MET A 937 -0.57 -6.77 -39.40
CA MET A 937 -1.11 -5.44 -39.12
C MET A 937 -0.27 -4.37 -39.81
N LEU A 938 -0.91 -3.55 -40.64
CA LEU A 938 -0.27 -2.39 -41.29
C LEU A 938 -0.28 -1.15 -40.41
N GLY A 939 -1.21 -1.07 -39.45
CA GLY A 939 -1.51 0.19 -38.80
C GLY A 939 -2.76 0.14 -37.93
N HIS A 940 -3.21 1.30 -37.47
CA HIS A 940 -4.47 1.44 -36.77
C HIS A 940 -5.10 2.82 -37.01
N VAL A 941 -6.41 2.89 -36.82
CA VAL A 941 -7.19 4.15 -36.82
C VAL A 941 -6.85 4.93 -35.55
N THR A 942 -6.46 6.20 -35.68
CA THR A 942 -6.11 7.07 -34.54
C THR A 942 -7.26 8.00 -34.14
N SER A 943 -8.01 8.50 -35.13
CA SER A 943 -9.10 9.44 -34.94
C SER A 943 -10.23 9.11 -35.91
N SER A 944 -11.50 9.13 -35.48
CA SER A 944 -12.63 8.77 -36.36
C SER A 944 -13.93 9.44 -35.94
N TYR A 945 -14.57 10.13 -36.89
CA TYR A 945 -15.73 10.99 -36.59
C TYR A 945 -16.75 11.02 -37.72
N TRP A 946 -18.00 11.36 -37.37
CA TRP A 946 -18.96 11.91 -38.32
C TRP A 946 -18.66 13.39 -38.58
N SER A 947 -18.49 13.78 -39.84
CA SER A 947 -18.36 15.17 -40.27
C SER A 947 -19.68 15.66 -40.85
N GLU A 948 -20.38 16.51 -40.09
CA GLU A 948 -21.61 17.16 -40.56
C GLU A 948 -21.34 18.11 -41.74
N ALA A 949 -20.14 18.70 -41.80
CA ALA A 949 -19.75 19.61 -42.87
C ALA A 949 -19.54 18.90 -44.21
N LEU A 950 -19.09 17.64 -44.17
CA LEU A 950 -18.84 16.80 -45.34
C LEU A 950 -20.01 15.84 -45.65
N GLY A 951 -20.96 15.70 -44.72
CA GLY A 951 -22.09 14.78 -44.84
C GLY A 951 -21.68 13.30 -44.83
N ARG A 952 -20.55 12.98 -44.17
CA ARG A 952 -19.97 11.64 -44.14
C ARG A 952 -19.02 11.45 -42.95
N SER A 953 -18.67 10.19 -42.66
CA SER A 953 -17.58 9.85 -41.77
C SER A 953 -16.21 10.12 -42.38
N ILE A 954 -15.26 10.46 -41.51
CA ILE A 954 -13.85 10.67 -41.79
C ILE A 954 -13.02 9.98 -40.72
N ALA A 955 -11.83 9.51 -41.07
CA ALA A 955 -10.89 8.97 -40.09
C ALA A 955 -9.45 9.32 -40.44
N MET A 956 -8.60 9.42 -39.43
CA MET A 956 -7.14 9.47 -39.55
C MET A 956 -6.56 8.17 -39.01
N ALA A 957 -5.46 7.71 -39.60
CA ALA A 957 -4.82 6.46 -39.23
C ALA A 957 -3.32 6.51 -39.48
N VAL A 958 -2.56 5.77 -38.69
CA VAL A 958 -1.14 5.53 -38.97
C VAL A 958 -1.00 4.20 -39.72
N VAL A 959 -0.49 4.24 -40.95
CA VAL A 959 -0.42 3.08 -41.86
C VAL A 959 1.00 2.91 -42.39
N SER A 960 1.55 1.71 -42.29
CA SER A 960 2.88 1.35 -42.81
C SER A 960 2.97 1.63 -44.31
N GLY A 961 3.92 2.48 -44.69
CA GLY A 961 4.06 2.95 -46.06
C GLY A 961 2.90 3.83 -46.54
N GLY A 962 2.12 4.44 -45.63
CA GLY A 962 0.84 5.09 -45.96
C GLY A 962 0.90 6.16 -47.07
N LYS A 963 2.02 6.89 -47.20
CA LYS A 963 2.27 7.86 -48.28
C LYS A 963 2.17 7.25 -49.68
N ASP A 964 2.58 5.99 -49.84
CA ASP A 964 2.60 5.28 -51.12
C ASP A 964 1.32 4.48 -51.38
N ARG A 965 0.33 4.58 -50.47
CA ARG A 965 -0.91 3.80 -50.50
C ARG A 965 -2.15 4.62 -50.86
N MET A 966 -1.99 5.86 -51.34
CA MET A 966 -3.11 6.73 -51.67
C MET A 966 -4.05 6.08 -52.70
N GLY A 967 -5.35 6.03 -52.38
CA GLY A 967 -6.37 5.37 -53.21
C GLY A 967 -6.49 3.86 -53.00
N GLU A 968 -5.61 3.22 -52.22
CA GLU A 968 -5.72 1.80 -51.88
C GLU A 968 -6.87 1.58 -50.88
N THR A 969 -7.60 0.46 -51.02
CA THR A 969 -8.61 0.04 -50.03
C THR A 969 -7.96 -0.87 -49.00
N LEU A 970 -8.13 -0.54 -47.72
CA LEU A 970 -7.66 -1.32 -46.58
C LEU A 970 -8.84 -1.79 -45.73
N TYR A 971 -8.58 -2.78 -44.88
CA TYR A 971 -9.62 -3.50 -44.15
C TYR A 971 -9.39 -3.46 -42.65
N MET A 972 -10.47 -3.39 -41.89
CA MET A 972 -10.48 -3.43 -40.42
C MET A 972 -11.41 -4.57 -39.95
N PRO A 973 -10.87 -5.77 -39.70
CA PRO A 973 -11.62 -6.89 -39.14
C PRO A 973 -11.99 -6.62 -37.68
N MET A 974 -13.27 -6.81 -37.34
CA MET A 974 -13.82 -6.51 -36.01
C MET A 974 -14.06 -7.80 -35.20
N PRO A 975 -14.10 -7.72 -33.85
CA PRO A 975 -14.30 -8.90 -33.00
C PRO A 975 -15.61 -9.66 -33.21
N ASP A 976 -16.63 -9.00 -33.77
CA ASP A 976 -17.93 -9.60 -34.11
C ASP A 976 -17.92 -10.36 -35.44
N GLY A 977 -16.79 -10.36 -36.15
CA GLY A 977 -16.62 -11.02 -37.45
C GLY A 977 -16.97 -10.13 -38.65
N SER A 978 -17.42 -8.90 -38.43
CA SER A 978 -17.58 -7.92 -39.51
C SER A 978 -16.23 -7.40 -40.01
N VAL A 979 -16.18 -6.92 -41.24
CA VAL A 979 -15.00 -6.30 -41.83
C VAL A 979 -15.42 -4.95 -42.38
N HIS A 980 -14.77 -3.89 -41.89
CA HIS A 980 -14.95 -2.55 -42.43
C HIS A 980 -13.92 -2.27 -43.51
N GLU A 981 -14.31 -1.49 -44.51
CA GLU A 981 -13.47 -1.14 -45.66
C GLU A 981 -13.33 0.38 -45.76
N ALA A 982 -12.10 0.86 -45.94
CA ALA A 982 -11.83 2.27 -46.16
C ALA A 982 -10.73 2.50 -47.20
N THR A 983 -10.91 3.53 -48.03
CA THR A 983 -9.91 3.99 -48.98
C THR A 983 -8.95 4.97 -48.32
N VAL A 984 -7.65 4.76 -48.50
CA VAL A 984 -6.60 5.69 -48.06
C VAL A 984 -6.67 6.98 -48.88
N SER A 985 -6.61 8.12 -48.19
CA SER A 985 -6.80 9.45 -48.74
C SER A 985 -5.88 10.48 -48.06
N GLY A 986 -5.91 11.73 -48.55
CA GLY A 986 -5.30 12.84 -47.85
C GLY A 986 -5.98 13.15 -46.52
N MET A 987 -5.23 13.70 -45.56
CA MET A 987 -5.73 13.98 -44.20
C MET A 987 -6.58 15.25 -44.07
N VAL A 988 -6.53 16.15 -45.07
CA VAL A 988 -7.27 17.41 -45.03
C VAL A 988 -8.57 17.22 -45.79
N PHE A 989 -9.63 16.88 -45.06
CA PHE A 989 -10.94 16.56 -45.63
C PHE A 989 -11.78 17.79 -45.94
N TYR A 990 -11.59 18.87 -45.18
CA TYR A 990 -12.36 20.10 -45.26
C TYR A 990 -11.49 21.30 -45.64
N ASP A 991 -11.91 22.06 -46.66
CA ASP A 991 -11.23 23.28 -47.14
C ASP A 991 -9.70 23.09 -47.29
N PRO A 992 -9.25 22.18 -48.17
CA PRO A 992 -7.82 21.85 -48.29
C PRO A 992 -6.95 23.04 -48.73
N GLU A 993 -7.56 24.04 -49.39
CA GLU A 993 -6.90 25.28 -49.81
C GLU A 993 -6.80 26.31 -48.68
N GLY A 994 -7.48 26.11 -47.55
CA GLY A 994 -7.45 26.99 -46.38
C GLY A 994 -8.10 28.36 -46.60
N LYS A 995 -9.06 28.45 -47.54
CA LYS A 995 -9.70 29.72 -47.92
C LYS A 995 -10.48 30.35 -46.77
N LYS A 996 -10.96 29.55 -45.81
CA LYS A 996 -11.82 30.01 -44.70
C LYS A 996 -11.08 30.59 -43.51
N LEU A 997 -9.74 30.52 -43.46
CA LEU A 997 -8.94 31.07 -42.37
C LEU A 997 -9.01 32.61 -42.24
N ASN A 998 -9.46 33.29 -43.30
CA ASN A 998 -9.53 34.75 -43.35
C ASN A 998 -10.95 35.31 -43.18
N GLY A 999 -11.97 34.45 -43.07
CA GLY A 999 -13.38 34.85 -42.97
C GLY A 999 -14.13 34.76 -44.29
#